data_AF-A0A4P6KZJ0-F1
#
_entry.id   AF-A0A4P6KZJ0-F1
#
_cell.length_a   1.000
_cell.length_b   1.000
_cell.length_c   1.000
_cell.angle_alpha   90.00
_cell.angle_beta   90.00
_cell.angle_gamma   90.00
#
_symmetry.space_group_name_H-M   'P 1'
#
loop_
_entity.id
_entity.type
_entity.pdbx_description
1 polymer ?
#
loop_
_entity_poly.entity_id
_entity_poly.type
_entity_poly.pdbx_seq_one_letter_code
_entity_poly.pdbx_strand_id
1 'polypeptide(L)'
;MTTSKTAIALAVALSLGACGSDDDDDEPEVLNQKPAWLGTVSTASYDGTSDDLLTAGLGATGLAAAAAPAYNDPANPSARELRRNAIFANYRAVLDIATNSGYGTMYGPNVNAAGVATNGNGMVAGTEYLAYTDDGTGRQNVTLMVQVPNGFDPVNPCIVTGTSSGSRGIYGAIGSAGEWGLKNNCAVAYADKGSGTGLYAFEDDTVNGQNGVRATRTAAAKNALFAPELSDAQRTAFAQQFPGRVAFKHAHSQLNPEKDWGKVTLQAVEFALYVLNEKYGVVARDNTSHIVRFTPANTLTIASSISNGAGSALLAAEQDTAGLIDAVAATEPQIQPNRTSGYTVRQAGANVTAQGKPLLDYASYAALYQPCIAGGAGRCASLVQKGLLVGNDLASRQADARARMKAYGWTADAEPLQAAHALTNVLVAVTYVNAYGKFSVTDNVCGFSWGAADATGSPVPFTGAARAASFATMNGIIGTPIYEDSVGGAKLYNLGVSKSTGIEDQALDGFLCLRSLATGVDAVTGAALTGDLAAQSARVRAGMAEVQATGNLRGKPALIVSGRADALIPVNHASRAYVGLNAAVEGSSSKLRYIEVTNANHFDSFSNALPNVVVPLHVYLFRALDAVYANLKNSATPLPPSQVVHTVTRASNAVPITVANVPLIAAAPGNNAITVSGTTVNVPD
;
A
#
# COMPACT_ATOMS: atom_id res chain seq x y z
N MET A 1 -43.24 -10.09 -58.34
CA MET A 1 -43.21 -11.37 -59.08
C MET A 1 -41.74 -11.73 -59.24
N THR A 2 -41.18 -12.85 -58.81
CA THR A 2 -41.74 -14.13 -58.38
C THR A 2 -40.59 -14.88 -57.69
N THR A 3 -40.91 -15.44 -56.53
CA THR A 3 -40.15 -16.42 -55.74
C THR A 3 -39.88 -17.72 -56.48
N SER A 4 -38.76 -18.38 -56.17
CA SER A 4 -38.57 -19.86 -56.15
C SER A 4 -37.31 -20.12 -55.33
N LYS A 5 -37.35 -20.63 -54.08
CA LYS A 5 -37.77 -21.95 -53.58
C LYS A 5 -37.16 -23.11 -54.36
N THR A 6 -36.08 -23.66 -53.82
CA THR A 6 -35.68 -25.05 -54.06
C THR A 6 -35.45 -25.71 -52.69
N ALA A 7 -36.31 -26.67 -52.40
CA ALA A 7 -36.24 -27.57 -51.25
C ALA A 7 -35.45 -28.82 -51.66
N ILE A 8 -34.60 -29.36 -50.78
CA ILE A 8 -34.15 -30.76 -50.86
C ILE A 8 -34.19 -31.40 -49.47
N ALA A 9 -35.18 -32.28 -49.34
CA ALA A 9 -35.25 -33.57 -48.65
C ALA A 9 -34.58 -33.78 -47.29
N LEU A 10 -35.47 -33.91 -46.31
CA LEU A 10 -35.36 -34.69 -45.07
C LEU A 10 -35.08 -36.17 -45.38
N ALA A 11 -34.09 -36.77 -44.72
CA ALA A 11 -34.03 -38.22 -44.48
C ALA A 11 -33.84 -38.44 -42.96
N VAL A 12 -34.91 -38.88 -42.33
CA VAL A 12 -35.00 -39.28 -40.93
C VAL A 12 -34.37 -40.67 -40.80
N ALA A 13 -33.32 -40.80 -40.00
CA ALA A 13 -32.89 -42.07 -39.45
C ALA A 13 -33.18 -42.06 -37.94
N LEU A 14 -34.30 -42.65 -37.57
CA LEU A 14 -34.63 -43.04 -36.20
C LEU A 14 -33.77 -44.26 -35.86
N SER A 15 -32.74 -44.10 -35.04
CA SER A 15 -32.13 -45.18 -34.28
C SER A 15 -32.54 -45.05 -32.82
N LEU A 16 -33.55 -45.82 -32.43
CA LEU A 16 -33.80 -46.18 -31.04
C LEU A 16 -32.64 -47.07 -30.57
N GLY A 17 -31.76 -46.52 -29.73
CA GLY A 17 -30.71 -47.23 -29.01
C GLY A 17 -30.93 -47.10 -27.51
N ALA A 18 -31.40 -48.19 -26.91
CA ALA A 18 -31.33 -48.61 -25.52
C ALA A 18 -31.08 -47.57 -24.40
N CYS A 19 -32.00 -47.52 -23.43
CA CYS A 19 -31.65 -47.23 -22.05
C CYS A 19 -30.64 -48.28 -21.56
N GLY A 20 -29.40 -47.85 -21.33
CA GLY A 20 -28.40 -48.55 -20.55
C GLY A 20 -27.80 -47.55 -19.57
N SER A 21 -28.00 -47.79 -18.28
CA SER A 21 -27.16 -47.21 -17.24
C SER A 21 -25.76 -47.76 -17.41
N ASP A 22 -24.75 -46.91 -17.59
CA ASP A 22 -23.39 -47.12 -17.08
C ASP A 22 -22.59 -45.82 -17.27
N ASP A 23 -21.99 -45.42 -16.16
CA ASP A 23 -20.85 -44.52 -15.95
C ASP A 23 -20.99 -43.01 -16.24
N ASP A 24 -21.43 -42.28 -15.20
CA ASP A 24 -21.09 -40.86 -14.96
C ASP A 24 -19.56 -40.63 -14.75
N ASP A 25 -18.73 -41.64 -15.05
CA ASP A 25 -17.29 -41.65 -14.79
C ASP A 25 -16.43 -41.12 -15.95
N ASP A 26 -16.99 -40.63 -17.06
CA ASP A 26 -16.20 -40.19 -18.24
C ASP A 26 -16.07 -38.66 -18.43
N GLU A 27 -16.60 -37.83 -17.51
CA GLU A 27 -16.33 -36.39 -17.55
C GLU A 27 -14.90 -36.07 -17.06
N PRO A 28 -14.10 -35.27 -17.78
CA PRO A 28 -12.72 -34.99 -17.42
C PRO A 28 -12.63 -34.20 -16.10
N GLU A 29 -11.88 -34.73 -15.13
CA GLU A 29 -11.59 -34.04 -13.86
C GLU A 29 -10.77 -32.77 -14.12
N VAL A 30 -11.31 -31.60 -13.74
CA VAL A 30 -10.56 -30.34 -13.77
C VAL A 30 -9.66 -30.29 -12.53
N LEU A 31 -8.37 -30.55 -12.73
CA LEU A 31 -7.39 -30.60 -11.64
C LEU A 31 -6.95 -29.20 -11.19
N ASN A 32 -6.75 -29.03 -9.88
CA ASN A 32 -6.19 -27.85 -9.27
C ASN A 32 -4.70 -27.77 -9.59
N GLN A 33 -4.35 -26.97 -10.58
CA GLN A 33 -2.97 -26.81 -11.00
C GLN A 33 -2.29 -25.68 -10.24
N LYS A 34 -1.13 -25.97 -9.67
CA LYS A 34 -0.27 -24.96 -9.06
C LYS A 34 0.20 -23.97 -10.15
N PRO A 35 -0.01 -22.65 -9.98
CA PRO A 35 0.47 -21.67 -10.95
C PRO A 35 2.00 -21.71 -11.12
N ALA A 36 2.49 -21.56 -12.35
CA ALA A 36 3.93 -21.67 -12.65
C ALA A 36 4.80 -20.59 -11.98
N TRP A 37 4.23 -19.41 -11.73
CA TRP A 37 4.90 -18.31 -11.03
C TRP A 37 4.94 -18.51 -9.50
N LEU A 38 4.20 -19.48 -8.96
CA LEU A 38 4.11 -19.73 -7.53
C LEU A 38 5.26 -20.64 -7.07
N GLY A 39 6.15 -20.10 -6.24
CA GLY A 39 7.26 -20.83 -5.62
C GLY A 39 6.79 -21.89 -4.62
N THR A 40 7.74 -22.48 -3.88
CA THR A 40 7.42 -23.46 -2.83
C THR A 40 6.48 -22.85 -1.79
N VAL A 41 5.42 -23.57 -1.45
CA VAL A 41 4.44 -23.14 -0.44
C VAL A 41 4.85 -23.72 0.92
N SER A 42 5.13 -22.85 1.87
CA SER A 42 5.31 -23.20 3.27
C SER A 42 3.99 -23.01 4.03
N THR A 43 3.73 -23.85 5.03
CA THR A 43 2.44 -23.89 5.73
C THR A 43 2.63 -23.93 7.24
N ALA A 44 1.82 -23.19 7.99
CA ALA A 44 1.76 -23.23 9.44
C ALA A 44 0.32 -23.15 9.95
N SER A 45 -0.04 -23.99 10.93
CA SER A 45 -1.36 -23.99 11.58
C SER A 45 -1.29 -23.41 12.98
N TYR A 46 -2.34 -22.68 13.37
CA TYR A 46 -2.44 -21.99 14.65
C TYR A 46 -3.76 -22.32 15.37
N ASP A 47 -3.69 -22.49 16.68
CA ASP A 47 -4.78 -23.00 17.53
C ASP A 47 -5.81 -21.93 17.94
N GLY A 48 -5.52 -20.64 17.74
CA GLY A 48 -6.35 -19.53 18.18
C GLY A 48 -6.32 -19.29 19.69
N THR A 49 -5.36 -19.89 20.41
CA THR A 49 -5.22 -19.79 21.87
C THR A 49 -3.80 -19.40 22.28
N SER A 50 -2.78 -20.17 21.86
CA SER A 50 -1.36 -19.87 22.11
C SER A 50 -0.71 -19.11 20.96
N ASP A 51 -1.30 -19.22 19.76
CA ASP A 51 -0.91 -18.52 18.55
C ASP A 51 -2.13 -18.40 17.63
N ASP A 52 -2.13 -17.44 16.73
CA ASP A 52 -3.28 -17.20 15.87
C ASP A 52 -2.90 -16.44 14.58
N LEU A 53 -3.82 -16.42 13.62
CA LEU A 53 -3.61 -15.79 12.32
C LEU A 53 -3.50 -14.26 12.41
N LEU A 54 -4.30 -13.64 13.29
CA LEU A 54 -4.46 -12.18 13.35
C LEU A 54 -3.43 -11.51 14.26
N THR A 55 -3.16 -12.10 15.42
CA THR A 55 -2.38 -11.45 16.49
C THR A 55 -1.11 -12.18 16.88
N ALA A 56 -0.82 -13.34 16.28
CA ALA A 56 0.32 -14.19 16.61
C ALA A 56 0.44 -14.56 18.11
N GLY A 57 -0.70 -14.80 18.75
CA GLY A 57 -0.77 -15.15 20.18
C GLY A 57 -0.88 -13.95 21.13
N LEU A 58 -0.90 -12.72 20.62
CA LEU A 58 -0.90 -11.52 21.45
C LEU A 58 -2.29 -11.16 21.98
N GLY A 59 -3.34 -11.43 21.19
CA GLY A 59 -4.68 -10.91 21.41
C GLY A 59 -4.76 -9.38 21.37
N ALA A 60 -5.97 -8.86 21.58
CA ALA A 60 -6.20 -7.42 21.69
C ALA A 60 -5.34 -6.78 22.79
N THR A 61 -5.17 -7.44 23.94
CA THR A 61 -4.36 -6.93 25.05
C THR A 61 -2.86 -6.88 24.72
N GLY A 62 -2.29 -7.92 24.11
CA GLY A 62 -0.86 -7.96 23.78
C GLY A 62 -0.49 -6.96 22.68
N LEU A 63 -1.37 -6.72 21.70
CA LEU A 63 -1.17 -5.66 20.70
C LEU A 63 -1.17 -4.26 21.31
N ALA A 64 -1.95 -4.05 22.40
CA ALA A 64 -1.97 -2.80 23.14
C ALA A 64 -0.77 -2.58 24.06
N ALA A 65 0.07 -3.60 24.28
CA ALA A 65 1.22 -3.51 25.19
C ALA A 65 2.18 -2.38 24.77
N ALA A 66 2.85 -1.75 25.74
CA ALA A 66 3.75 -0.63 25.46
C ALA A 66 4.98 -1.02 24.62
N ALA A 67 5.41 -2.28 24.73
CA ALA A 67 6.57 -2.81 24.02
C ALA A 67 6.22 -4.14 23.34
N ALA A 68 6.95 -4.43 22.25
CA ALA A 68 6.89 -5.73 21.60
C ALA A 68 7.45 -6.83 22.54
N PRO A 69 7.01 -8.08 22.38
CA PRO A 69 7.64 -9.22 23.05
C PRO A 69 9.16 -9.26 22.85
N ALA A 70 9.90 -9.59 23.90
CA ALA A 70 11.34 -9.79 23.81
C ALA A 70 11.66 -11.07 23.03
N TYR A 71 12.78 -11.04 22.31
CA TYR A 71 13.39 -12.24 21.73
C TYR A 71 14.13 -13.02 22.81
N ASN A 72 14.08 -14.35 22.74
CA ASN A 72 14.88 -15.22 23.59
C ASN A 72 16.39 -15.01 23.34
N ASP A 73 16.76 -14.88 22.07
CA ASP A 73 18.10 -14.46 21.62
C ASP A 73 17.95 -13.29 20.63
N PRO A 74 18.21 -12.04 21.06
CA PRO A 74 18.13 -10.87 20.17
C PRO A 74 19.10 -10.90 18.98
N ALA A 75 20.17 -11.69 19.03
CA ALA A 75 21.10 -11.86 17.91
C ALA A 75 20.58 -12.88 16.88
N ASN A 76 19.75 -13.83 17.30
CA ASN A 76 19.23 -14.92 16.48
C ASN A 76 17.74 -15.19 16.76
N PRO A 77 16.84 -14.21 16.53
CA PRO A 77 15.41 -14.41 16.76
C PRO A 77 14.88 -15.48 15.81
N SER A 78 14.02 -16.36 16.34
CA SER A 78 13.37 -17.39 15.53
C SER A 78 12.36 -16.77 14.55
N ALA A 79 12.06 -17.50 13.47
CA ALA A 79 11.01 -17.10 12.52
C ALA A 79 9.65 -16.82 13.20
N ARG A 80 9.31 -17.61 14.23
CA ARG A 80 8.06 -17.43 15.00
C ARG A 80 8.06 -16.12 15.80
N GLU A 81 9.17 -15.79 16.45
CA GLU A 81 9.28 -14.52 17.20
C GLU A 81 9.29 -13.32 16.25
N LEU A 82 9.98 -13.43 15.10
CA LEU A 82 9.97 -12.40 14.06
C LEU A 82 8.57 -12.17 13.49
N ARG A 83 7.82 -13.24 13.18
CA ARG A 83 6.40 -13.14 12.77
C ARG A 83 5.57 -12.40 13.81
N ARG A 84 5.67 -12.79 15.09
CA ARG A 84 4.92 -12.15 16.17
C ARG A 84 5.22 -10.66 16.29
N ASN A 85 6.50 -10.29 16.28
CA ASN A 85 6.91 -8.90 16.41
C ASN A 85 6.60 -8.10 15.13
N ALA A 86 6.64 -8.71 13.94
CA ALA A 86 6.22 -8.09 12.70
C ALA A 86 4.71 -7.79 12.72
N ILE A 87 3.88 -8.72 13.18
CA ILE A 87 2.43 -8.49 13.36
C ILE A 87 2.19 -7.38 14.38
N PHE A 88 2.84 -7.42 15.55
CA PHE A 88 2.76 -6.35 16.55
C PHE A 88 3.10 -4.98 15.95
N ALA A 89 4.23 -4.86 15.25
CA ALA A 89 4.68 -3.60 14.69
C ALA A 89 3.76 -3.10 13.57
N ASN A 90 3.37 -3.97 12.63
CA ASN A 90 2.54 -3.56 11.49
C ASN A 90 1.13 -3.17 11.91
N TYR A 91 0.54 -3.87 12.87
CA TYR A 91 -0.79 -3.54 13.39
C TYR A 91 -0.80 -2.13 13.99
N ARG A 92 0.18 -1.81 14.84
CA ARG A 92 0.32 -0.50 15.51
C ARG A 92 0.80 0.63 14.60
N ALA A 93 1.47 0.29 13.50
CA ALA A 93 1.94 1.26 12.52
C ALA A 93 0.85 1.71 11.55
N VAL A 94 -0.30 1.03 11.55
CA VAL A 94 -1.45 1.34 10.69
C VAL A 94 -2.62 1.86 11.53
N LEU A 95 -2.89 1.25 12.68
CA LEU A 95 -3.99 1.60 13.56
C LEU A 95 -3.48 2.33 14.80
N ASP A 96 -4.27 3.29 15.28
CA ASP A 96 -4.05 3.85 16.61
C ASP A 96 -4.54 2.85 17.66
N ILE A 97 -3.63 2.24 18.40
CA ILE A 97 -3.95 1.22 19.40
C ILE A 97 -4.30 1.80 20.77
N ALA A 98 -4.36 3.13 20.91
CA ALA A 98 -4.74 3.76 22.16
C ALA A 98 -6.24 3.57 22.45
N THR A 99 -6.59 3.20 23.68
CA THR A 99 -7.99 2.94 24.10
C THR A 99 -8.91 4.12 23.85
N ASN A 100 -8.40 5.34 24.08
CA ASN A 100 -9.12 6.59 23.86
C ASN A 100 -9.32 6.93 22.37
N SER A 101 -8.68 6.24 21.44
CA SER A 101 -8.88 6.42 19.99
C SER A 101 -9.93 5.47 19.40
N GLY A 102 -10.50 4.57 20.21
CA GLY A 102 -11.52 3.61 19.79
C GLY A 102 -11.01 2.17 19.70
N TYR A 103 -9.72 1.93 19.96
CA TYR A 103 -9.18 0.58 20.04
C TYR A 103 -9.82 -0.20 21.20
N GLY A 104 -10.33 -1.38 20.89
CA GLY A 104 -11.05 -2.25 21.81
C GLY A 104 -12.55 -1.95 21.95
N THR A 105 -13.05 -0.86 21.38
CA THR A 105 -14.47 -0.48 21.45
C THR A 105 -15.13 -0.31 20.08
N MET A 106 -14.41 0.24 19.10
CA MET A 106 -14.89 0.44 17.72
C MET A 106 -14.17 -0.44 16.71
N TYR A 107 -12.89 -0.73 16.96
CA TYR A 107 -12.05 -1.60 16.15
C TYR A 107 -11.05 -2.32 17.06
N GLY A 108 -10.30 -3.27 16.51
CA GLY A 108 -9.38 -4.12 17.26
C GLY A 108 -9.90 -5.56 17.34
N PRO A 109 -9.03 -6.54 17.67
CA PRO A 109 -9.37 -7.95 17.52
C PRO A 109 -10.61 -8.36 18.32
N ASN A 110 -10.80 -7.79 19.51
CA ASN A 110 -11.92 -8.10 20.41
C ASN A 110 -13.27 -7.52 19.94
N VAL A 111 -13.31 -6.69 18.90
CA VAL A 111 -14.55 -6.18 18.29
C VAL A 111 -14.98 -7.15 17.19
N ASN A 112 -16.14 -7.79 17.32
CA ASN A 112 -16.58 -8.82 16.36
C ASN A 112 -16.98 -8.22 14.99
N ALA A 113 -17.32 -9.08 14.02
CA ALA A 113 -17.72 -8.66 12.67
C ALA A 113 -18.95 -7.74 12.63
N ALA A 114 -19.80 -7.77 13.66
CA ALA A 114 -20.95 -6.87 13.78
C ALA A 114 -20.57 -5.50 14.40
N GLY A 115 -19.29 -5.24 14.65
CA GLY A 115 -18.81 -4.00 15.28
C GLY A 115 -19.05 -3.94 16.78
N VAL A 116 -19.32 -5.07 17.44
CA VAL A 116 -19.61 -5.13 18.88
C VAL A 116 -18.36 -5.59 19.64
N ALA A 117 -17.92 -4.78 20.60
CA ALA A 117 -16.85 -5.14 21.52
C ALA A 117 -17.22 -6.36 22.38
N THR A 118 -16.32 -7.32 22.48
CA THR A 118 -16.47 -8.53 23.28
C THR A 118 -15.47 -8.56 24.44
N ASN A 119 -15.70 -9.46 25.40
CA ASN A 119 -14.77 -9.71 26.50
C ASN A 119 -13.57 -10.61 26.09
N GLY A 120 -13.56 -11.14 24.86
CA GLY A 120 -12.51 -12.01 24.35
C GLY A 120 -11.33 -11.24 23.77
N ASN A 121 -10.22 -11.94 23.49
CA ASN A 121 -9.03 -11.34 22.89
C ASN A 121 -9.04 -11.31 21.35
N GLY A 122 -10.07 -11.85 20.70
CA GLY A 122 -10.24 -11.78 19.25
C GLY A 122 -9.27 -12.62 18.42
N MET A 123 -8.68 -13.66 19.02
CA MET A 123 -7.72 -14.54 18.35
C MET A 123 -8.41 -15.45 17.32
N VAL A 124 -7.78 -15.67 16.17
CA VAL A 124 -8.36 -16.44 15.05
C VAL A 124 -7.52 -17.68 14.72
N ALA A 125 -8.04 -18.87 15.01
CA ALA A 125 -7.42 -20.14 14.63
C ALA A 125 -7.47 -20.35 13.11
N GLY A 126 -6.48 -21.05 12.56
CA GLY A 126 -6.49 -21.43 11.14
C GLY A 126 -5.12 -21.77 10.58
N THR A 127 -4.95 -21.59 9.28
CA THR A 127 -3.73 -21.98 8.55
C THR A 127 -3.21 -20.83 7.70
N GLU A 128 -1.91 -20.58 7.77
CA GLU A 128 -1.16 -19.60 6.98
C GLU A 128 -0.28 -20.33 5.95
N TYR A 129 -0.32 -19.86 4.71
CA TYR A 129 0.45 -20.38 3.58
C TYR A 129 1.31 -19.24 3.03
N LEU A 130 2.61 -19.45 2.89
CA LEU A 130 3.58 -18.46 2.43
C LEU A 130 4.32 -18.97 1.20
N ALA A 131 4.47 -18.12 0.18
CA ALA A 131 5.20 -18.41 -1.03
C ALA A 131 5.77 -17.14 -1.66
N TYR A 132 6.75 -17.31 -2.56
CA TYR A 132 7.17 -16.24 -3.45
C TYR A 132 6.39 -16.34 -4.76
N THR A 133 6.02 -15.19 -5.33
CA THR A 133 5.82 -15.07 -6.78
C THR A 133 7.08 -14.52 -7.41
N ASP A 134 7.60 -15.25 -8.39
CA ASP A 134 8.87 -14.98 -9.07
C ASP A 134 8.87 -15.66 -10.46
N ASP A 135 9.76 -15.24 -11.35
CA ASP A 135 9.95 -15.85 -12.67
C ASP A 135 10.98 -17.01 -12.67
N GLY A 136 11.42 -17.44 -11.49
CA GLY A 136 12.42 -18.49 -11.28
C GLY A 136 13.86 -17.97 -11.21
N THR A 137 14.07 -16.66 -11.40
CA THR A 137 15.39 -16.03 -11.29
C THR A 137 15.79 -15.76 -9.84
N GLY A 138 14.82 -15.57 -8.94
CA GLY A 138 15.00 -15.11 -7.56
C GLY A 138 15.17 -13.59 -7.43
N ARG A 139 14.97 -12.83 -8.52
CA ARG A 139 15.17 -11.36 -8.53
C ARG A 139 13.96 -10.58 -8.08
N GLN A 140 12.75 -11.12 -8.29
CA GLN A 140 11.50 -10.46 -7.90
C GLN A 140 11.17 -10.81 -6.46
N ASN A 141 11.10 -12.12 -6.15
CA ASN A 141 10.79 -12.69 -4.83
C ASN A 141 9.73 -11.91 -4.06
N VAL A 142 8.59 -11.67 -4.70
CA VAL A 142 7.49 -10.94 -4.09
C VAL A 142 6.76 -11.89 -3.15
N THR A 143 6.63 -11.53 -1.88
CA THR A 143 6.02 -12.44 -0.89
C THR A 143 4.51 -12.42 -1.03
N LEU A 144 3.90 -13.60 -1.14
CA LEU A 144 2.47 -13.82 -1.06
C LEU A 144 2.14 -14.62 0.19
N MET A 145 0.99 -14.34 0.79
CA MET A 145 0.48 -15.10 1.93
C MET A 145 -1.02 -15.33 1.78
N VAL A 146 -1.48 -16.53 2.09
CA VAL A 146 -2.90 -16.83 2.22
C VAL A 146 -3.17 -17.27 3.65
N GLN A 147 -4.16 -16.68 4.29
CA GLN A 147 -4.66 -17.14 5.58
C GLN A 147 -6.08 -17.68 5.41
N VAL A 148 -6.32 -18.91 5.88
CA VAL A 148 -7.64 -19.54 5.87
C VAL A 148 -8.06 -19.78 7.32
N PRO A 149 -9.04 -19.02 7.86
CA PRO A 149 -9.53 -19.24 9.22
C PRO A 149 -10.22 -20.61 9.32
N ASN A 150 -10.19 -21.24 10.49
CA ASN A 150 -10.93 -22.49 10.73
C ASN A 150 -12.45 -22.32 10.55
N GLY A 151 -12.96 -21.10 10.73
CA GLY A 151 -14.36 -20.75 10.50
C GLY A 151 -14.75 -20.54 9.04
N PHE A 152 -13.83 -20.69 8.08
CA PHE A 152 -14.13 -20.51 6.66
C PHE A 152 -15.34 -21.33 6.21
N ASP A 153 -16.30 -20.69 5.52
CA ASP A 153 -17.52 -21.32 5.03
C ASP A 153 -17.33 -21.77 3.56
N PRO A 154 -17.10 -23.06 3.29
CA PRO A 154 -16.91 -23.56 1.93
C PRO A 154 -18.21 -23.67 1.12
N VAL A 155 -19.37 -23.33 1.71
CA VAL A 155 -20.66 -23.19 1.00
C VAL A 155 -20.85 -21.76 0.50
N ASN A 156 -20.36 -20.77 1.25
CA ASN A 156 -20.35 -19.36 0.87
C ASN A 156 -18.91 -18.81 0.81
N PRO A 157 -18.06 -19.34 -0.09
CA PRO A 157 -16.64 -19.01 -0.09
C PRO A 157 -16.40 -17.53 -0.39
N CYS A 158 -15.54 -16.90 0.40
CA CYS A 158 -15.12 -15.53 0.18
C CYS A 158 -13.62 -15.32 0.36
N ILE A 159 -13.06 -14.41 -0.45
CA ILE A 159 -11.68 -13.96 -0.42
C ILE A 159 -11.66 -12.44 -0.23
N VAL A 160 -10.75 -11.96 0.61
CA VAL A 160 -10.43 -10.53 0.71
C VAL A 160 -8.95 -10.34 0.46
N THR A 161 -8.58 -9.37 -0.37
CA THR A 161 -7.15 -9.06 -0.52
C THR A 161 -6.64 -8.21 0.63
N GLY A 162 -5.37 -8.35 0.97
CA GLY A 162 -4.66 -7.58 1.97
C GLY A 162 -3.26 -7.19 1.47
N THR A 163 -3.19 -6.42 0.39
CA THR A 163 -1.88 -5.97 -0.13
C THR A 163 -1.27 -4.92 0.82
N SER A 164 0.02 -5.00 1.12
CA SER A 164 0.65 -4.14 2.14
C SER A 164 0.63 -2.64 1.81
N SER A 165 0.58 -1.80 2.84
CA SER A 165 0.65 -0.33 2.70
C SER A 165 2.09 0.19 2.80
N GLY A 166 2.37 1.36 2.19
CA GLY A 166 3.72 1.95 2.18
C GLY A 166 4.75 0.97 1.60
N SER A 167 5.94 0.86 2.20
CA SER A 167 6.95 -0.12 1.80
C SER A 167 6.89 -1.44 2.55
N ARG A 168 5.89 -1.64 3.43
CA ARG A 168 5.85 -2.71 4.44
C ARG A 168 5.94 -4.11 3.85
N GLY A 169 6.41 -5.04 4.68
CA GLY A 169 6.40 -6.48 4.40
C GLY A 169 5.00 -7.11 4.40
N ILE A 170 4.98 -8.44 4.33
CA ILE A 170 3.78 -9.25 4.07
C ILE A 170 2.65 -9.05 5.11
N TYR A 171 2.99 -8.77 6.36
CA TYR A 171 2.02 -8.52 7.44
C TYR A 171 1.47 -7.08 7.46
N GLY A 172 1.83 -6.24 6.48
CA GLY A 172 1.50 -4.81 6.47
C GLY A 172 0.01 -4.46 6.36
N ALA A 173 -0.85 -5.43 6.03
CA ALA A 173 -2.31 -5.24 5.97
C ALA A 173 -3.07 -6.05 7.04
N ILE A 174 -2.37 -6.73 7.96
CA ILE A 174 -2.96 -7.68 8.91
C ILE A 174 -4.07 -7.05 9.78
N GLY A 175 -3.86 -5.84 10.29
CA GLY A 175 -4.85 -5.11 11.10
C GLY A 175 -5.88 -4.31 10.30
N SER A 176 -5.81 -4.35 8.97
CA SER A 176 -6.70 -3.60 8.08
C SER A 176 -7.72 -4.52 7.40
N ALA A 177 -7.66 -4.68 6.07
CA ALA A 177 -8.51 -5.61 5.35
C ALA A 177 -8.37 -7.06 5.84
N GLY A 178 -7.18 -7.45 6.34
CA GLY A 178 -6.95 -8.80 6.85
C GLY A 178 -7.80 -9.14 8.07
N GLU A 179 -7.87 -8.24 9.04
CA GLU A 179 -8.72 -8.40 10.22
C GLU A 179 -10.20 -8.51 9.85
N TRP A 180 -10.68 -7.65 8.95
CA TRP A 180 -12.06 -7.71 8.49
C TRP A 180 -12.36 -9.06 7.84
N GLY A 181 -11.49 -9.53 6.94
CA GLY A 181 -11.65 -10.81 6.25
C GLY A 181 -11.69 -11.99 7.22
N LEU A 182 -10.75 -12.05 8.16
CA LEU A 182 -10.71 -13.12 9.17
C LEU A 182 -11.94 -13.13 10.09
N LYS A 183 -12.45 -11.95 10.49
CA LYS A 183 -13.66 -11.83 11.31
C LYS A 183 -14.94 -12.24 10.56
N ASN A 184 -14.94 -12.07 9.24
CA ASN A 184 -16.04 -12.48 8.36
C ASN A 184 -15.85 -13.88 7.77
N ASN A 185 -14.94 -14.69 8.33
CA ASN A 185 -14.66 -16.06 7.88
C ASN A 185 -14.24 -16.17 6.41
N CYS A 186 -13.67 -15.10 5.83
CA CYS A 186 -13.09 -15.15 4.50
C CYS A 186 -11.63 -15.62 4.56
N ALA A 187 -11.18 -16.26 3.48
CA ALA A 187 -9.76 -16.40 3.25
C ALA A 187 -9.17 -15.02 2.94
N VAL A 188 -7.95 -14.76 3.39
CA VAL A 188 -7.29 -13.48 3.12
C VAL A 188 -6.05 -13.69 2.26
N ALA A 189 -6.00 -13.00 1.12
CA ALA A 189 -4.93 -13.04 0.14
C ALA A 189 -4.03 -11.80 0.27
N TYR A 190 -2.85 -11.94 0.85
CA TYR A 190 -1.90 -10.85 1.07
C TYR A 190 -0.77 -10.87 0.04
N ALA A 191 -0.22 -9.67 -0.20
CA ALA A 191 1.00 -9.48 -0.97
C ALA A 191 1.85 -8.36 -0.36
N ASP A 192 3.17 -8.54 -0.35
CA ASP A 192 4.12 -7.46 0.00
C ASP A 192 4.42 -6.52 -1.19
N LYS A 193 3.78 -6.79 -2.34
CA LYS A 193 3.78 -6.01 -3.59
C LYS A 193 5.18 -5.59 -4.06
N GLY A 194 6.18 -6.42 -3.75
CA GLY A 194 7.56 -6.26 -4.20
C GLY A 194 8.36 -5.18 -3.48
N SER A 195 7.79 -4.50 -2.47
CA SER A 195 8.55 -3.55 -1.66
C SER A 195 9.27 -4.26 -0.51
N GLY A 196 8.57 -5.06 0.30
CA GLY A 196 9.09 -5.96 1.35
C GLY A 196 10.10 -5.41 2.36
N THR A 197 10.26 -6.03 3.53
CA THR A 197 11.39 -5.72 4.44
C THR A 197 12.63 -6.51 4.03
N GLY A 198 13.15 -6.25 2.84
CA GLY A 198 14.36 -6.90 2.32
C GLY A 198 15.61 -6.06 2.59
N LEU A 199 16.19 -6.16 3.78
CA LEU A 199 17.50 -5.56 4.10
C LEU A 199 18.62 -6.38 3.46
N TYR A 200 19.55 -5.65 2.85
CA TYR A 200 20.87 -6.15 2.51
C TYR A 200 21.94 -5.35 3.28
N ALA A 201 22.71 -6.05 4.11
CA ALA A 201 23.78 -5.45 4.89
C ALA A 201 25.15 -5.78 4.29
N PHE A 202 25.87 -4.74 3.83
CA PHE A 202 27.18 -4.89 3.21
C PHE A 202 28.27 -5.37 4.18
N GLU A 203 28.12 -5.04 5.47
CA GLU A 203 29.11 -5.32 6.51
C GLU A 203 29.36 -6.82 6.71
N ASP A 204 28.31 -7.65 6.59
CA ASP A 204 28.37 -9.09 6.80
C ASP A 204 27.87 -9.92 5.60
N ASP A 205 27.58 -9.29 4.45
CA ASP A 205 27.01 -9.90 3.24
C ASP A 205 25.76 -10.75 3.54
N THR A 206 24.83 -10.19 4.32
CA THR A 206 23.60 -10.88 4.74
C THR A 206 22.32 -10.22 4.24
N VAL A 207 21.29 -11.06 4.15
CA VAL A 207 19.94 -10.75 3.65
C VAL A 207 18.87 -11.24 4.63
N ASN A 208 17.66 -10.68 4.54
CA ASN A 208 16.46 -11.35 5.08
C ASN A 208 15.97 -12.46 4.13
N GLY A 209 15.51 -13.57 4.70
CA GLY A 209 14.68 -14.55 3.99
C GLY A 209 13.17 -14.26 4.10
N GLN A 210 12.35 -15.11 3.49
CA GLN A 210 10.87 -14.96 3.46
C GLN A 210 10.22 -14.88 4.85
N ASN A 211 10.72 -15.67 5.80
CA ASN A 211 10.25 -15.72 7.17
C ASN A 211 10.96 -14.71 8.09
N GLY A 212 11.77 -13.82 7.52
CA GLY A 212 12.50 -12.77 8.22
C GLY A 212 13.87 -13.14 8.77
N VAL A 213 14.15 -14.44 8.95
CA VAL A 213 15.46 -14.91 9.47
C VAL A 213 16.57 -14.47 8.51
N ARG A 214 17.73 -14.11 9.07
CA ARG A 214 18.87 -13.66 8.27
C ARG A 214 19.78 -14.81 7.89
N ALA A 215 20.34 -14.71 6.69
CA ALA A 215 21.35 -15.62 6.16
C ALA A 215 22.39 -14.85 5.36
N THR A 216 23.55 -15.45 5.11
CA THR A 216 24.48 -14.90 4.12
C THR A 216 23.83 -14.93 2.75
N ARG A 217 24.18 -13.98 1.87
CA ARG A 217 23.65 -13.90 0.51
C ARG A 217 23.87 -15.21 -0.26
N THR A 218 25.05 -15.82 -0.11
CA THR A 218 25.37 -17.11 -0.75
C THR A 218 24.50 -18.26 -0.25
N ALA A 219 24.24 -18.32 1.07
CA ALA A 219 23.38 -19.37 1.65
C ALA A 219 21.90 -19.17 1.28
N ALA A 220 21.43 -17.92 1.22
CA ALA A 220 20.08 -17.61 0.81
C ALA A 220 19.86 -17.88 -0.69
N ALA A 221 20.87 -17.60 -1.54
CA ALA A 221 20.81 -17.76 -2.98
C ALA A 221 19.50 -17.16 -3.56
N LYS A 222 18.73 -17.95 -4.33
CA LYS A 222 17.44 -17.53 -4.91
C LYS A 222 16.33 -17.33 -3.87
N ASN A 223 16.54 -17.66 -2.60
CA ASN A 223 15.57 -17.46 -1.52
C ASN A 223 15.81 -16.17 -0.73
N ALA A 224 16.77 -15.34 -1.14
CA ALA A 224 16.95 -14.00 -0.57
C ALA A 224 15.72 -13.15 -0.88
N LEU A 225 15.12 -12.51 0.12
CA LEU A 225 14.01 -11.58 -0.12
C LEU A 225 14.45 -10.43 -1.04
N PHE A 226 15.71 -10.03 -0.92
CA PHE A 226 16.41 -9.10 -1.81
C PHE A 226 17.92 -9.23 -1.65
N ALA A 227 18.65 -9.15 -2.76
CA ALA A 227 20.07 -8.84 -2.79
C ALA A 227 20.34 -7.85 -3.94
N PRO A 228 21.24 -6.86 -3.78
CA PRO A 228 21.58 -5.96 -4.86
C PRO A 228 22.36 -6.71 -5.95
N GLU A 229 22.10 -6.34 -7.19
CA GLU A 229 22.69 -6.96 -8.37
C GLU A 229 24.10 -6.41 -8.61
N LEU A 230 25.04 -6.92 -7.81
CA LEU A 230 26.43 -6.51 -7.80
C LEU A 230 27.33 -7.75 -7.86
N SER A 231 28.44 -7.65 -8.58
CA SER A 231 29.56 -8.58 -8.43
C SER A 231 30.19 -8.45 -7.04
N ASP A 232 30.92 -9.48 -6.59
CA ASP A 232 31.63 -9.42 -5.30
C ASP A 232 32.64 -8.26 -5.24
N ALA A 233 33.31 -7.96 -6.36
CA ALA A 233 34.22 -6.82 -6.44
C ALA A 233 33.50 -5.47 -6.25
N GLN A 234 32.36 -5.27 -6.91
CA GLN A 234 31.55 -4.05 -6.76
C GLN A 234 31.01 -3.91 -5.34
N ARG A 235 30.51 -5.01 -4.76
CA ARG A 235 30.01 -5.05 -3.38
C ARG A 235 31.10 -4.67 -2.38
N THR A 236 32.28 -5.28 -2.48
CA THR A 236 33.42 -4.97 -1.60
C THR A 236 33.88 -3.53 -1.77
N ALA A 237 33.98 -3.03 -3.00
CA ALA A 237 34.35 -1.64 -3.25
C ALA A 237 33.34 -0.66 -2.63
N PHE A 238 32.04 -0.90 -2.81
CA PHE A 238 30.99 -0.07 -2.22
C PHE A 238 31.04 -0.08 -0.69
N ALA A 239 31.20 -1.26 -0.07
CA ALA A 239 31.30 -1.39 1.39
C ALA A 239 32.52 -0.65 1.98
N GLN A 240 33.64 -0.64 1.25
CA GLN A 240 34.85 0.09 1.64
C GLN A 240 34.68 1.60 1.48
N GLN A 241 34.03 2.05 0.41
CA GLN A 241 33.81 3.47 0.14
C GLN A 241 32.74 4.08 1.07
N PHE A 242 31.69 3.32 1.37
CA PHE A 242 30.54 3.76 2.15
C PHE A 242 30.28 2.82 3.36
N PRO A 243 31.16 2.81 4.38
CA PRO A 243 30.99 1.94 5.53
C PRO A 243 29.67 2.22 6.27
N GLY A 244 28.97 1.17 6.70
CA GLY A 244 27.70 1.29 7.41
C GLY A 244 26.48 1.59 6.52
N ARG A 245 26.64 1.63 5.19
CA ARG A 245 25.52 1.77 4.26
C ARG A 245 24.84 0.43 4.00
N VAL A 246 23.57 0.52 3.65
CA VAL A 246 22.70 -0.63 3.39
C VAL A 246 22.00 -0.47 2.05
N ALA A 247 21.58 -1.59 1.48
CA ALA A 247 20.59 -1.61 0.41
C ALA A 247 19.28 -2.20 0.94
N PHE A 248 18.18 -1.82 0.32
CA PHE A 248 16.88 -2.44 0.58
C PHE A 248 16.04 -2.51 -0.68
N LYS A 249 15.17 -3.51 -0.70
CA LYS A 249 14.44 -3.98 -1.88
C LYS A 249 13.69 -2.89 -2.65
N HIS A 250 12.83 -2.12 -1.98
CA HIS A 250 11.97 -1.15 -2.65
C HIS A 250 12.78 -0.11 -3.45
N ALA A 251 13.86 0.43 -2.88
CA ALA A 251 14.70 1.40 -3.58
C ALA A 251 15.67 0.73 -4.58
N HIS A 252 16.27 -0.40 -4.23
CA HIS A 252 17.51 -0.86 -4.89
C HIS A 252 17.39 -2.20 -5.62
N SER A 253 16.18 -2.73 -5.79
CA SER A 253 15.93 -3.94 -6.60
C SER A 253 16.24 -3.75 -8.08
N GLN A 254 16.42 -2.50 -8.55
CA GLN A 254 16.45 -2.15 -9.98
C GLN A 254 15.19 -2.61 -10.73
N LEU A 255 14.10 -2.79 -9.98
CA LEU A 255 12.76 -3.02 -10.48
C LEU A 255 11.90 -1.80 -10.13
N ASN A 256 10.79 -1.63 -10.87
CA ASN A 256 9.72 -0.72 -10.49
C ASN A 256 8.57 -1.57 -9.94
N PRO A 257 8.54 -1.89 -8.63
CA PRO A 257 7.54 -2.80 -8.08
C PRO A 257 6.11 -2.27 -8.24
N GLU A 258 5.91 -0.95 -8.27
CA GLU A 258 4.59 -0.34 -8.40
C GLU A 258 3.89 -0.67 -9.72
N LYS A 259 4.63 -0.86 -10.81
CA LYS A 259 4.03 -1.20 -12.12
C LYS A 259 3.28 -2.53 -12.08
N ASP A 260 3.67 -3.44 -11.18
CA ASP A 260 3.16 -4.80 -11.07
C ASP A 260 2.20 -4.98 -9.87
N TRP A 261 1.85 -3.93 -9.13
CA TRP A 261 1.00 -4.03 -7.95
C TRP A 261 -0.35 -4.71 -8.23
N GLY A 262 -1.05 -4.28 -9.28
CA GLY A 262 -2.33 -4.91 -9.69
C GLY A 262 -2.17 -6.39 -10.03
N LYS A 263 -1.17 -6.73 -10.85
CA LYS A 263 -0.82 -8.11 -11.22
C LYS A 263 -0.56 -8.98 -9.99
N VAL A 264 0.27 -8.50 -9.05
CA VAL A 264 0.63 -9.27 -7.86
C VAL A 264 -0.59 -9.46 -6.95
N THR A 265 -1.47 -8.47 -6.82
CA THR A 265 -2.72 -8.63 -6.07
C THR A 265 -3.63 -9.68 -6.72
N LEU A 266 -3.72 -9.74 -8.05
CA LEU A 266 -4.44 -10.81 -8.76
C LEU A 266 -3.82 -12.19 -8.51
N GLN A 267 -2.48 -12.29 -8.56
CA GLN A 267 -1.77 -13.52 -8.21
C GLN A 267 -2.03 -13.95 -6.76
N ALA A 268 -2.20 -13.02 -5.82
CA ALA A 268 -2.58 -13.36 -4.45
C ALA A 268 -3.98 -14.02 -4.38
N VAL A 269 -4.94 -13.56 -5.19
CA VAL A 269 -6.28 -14.18 -5.31
C VAL A 269 -6.17 -15.57 -5.95
N GLU A 270 -5.40 -15.72 -7.02
CA GLU A 270 -5.13 -17.02 -7.66
C GLU A 270 -4.49 -18.00 -6.67
N PHE A 271 -3.54 -17.53 -5.85
CA PHE A 271 -2.93 -18.33 -4.79
C PHE A 271 -3.96 -18.76 -3.73
N ALA A 272 -4.89 -17.86 -3.35
CA ALA A 272 -5.96 -18.22 -2.43
C ALA A 272 -6.90 -19.29 -3.02
N LEU A 273 -7.28 -19.17 -4.29
CA LEU A 273 -8.10 -20.19 -4.97
C LEU A 273 -7.36 -21.54 -5.02
N TYR A 274 -6.05 -21.55 -5.33
CA TYR A 274 -5.24 -22.76 -5.28
C TYR A 274 -5.25 -23.39 -3.88
N VAL A 275 -4.98 -22.62 -2.83
CA VAL A 275 -4.97 -23.11 -1.44
C VAL A 275 -6.33 -23.63 -0.99
N LEU A 276 -7.42 -22.94 -1.35
CA LEU A 276 -8.77 -23.37 -1.00
C LEU A 276 -9.14 -24.68 -1.71
N ASN A 277 -8.72 -24.87 -2.96
CA ASN A 277 -8.93 -26.12 -3.68
C ASN A 277 -8.09 -27.27 -3.13
N GLU A 278 -6.84 -27.03 -2.74
CA GLU A 278 -6.04 -28.04 -2.02
C GLU A 278 -6.71 -28.45 -0.69
N LYS A 279 -7.33 -27.51 0.01
CA LYS A 279 -7.92 -27.76 1.33
C LYS A 279 -9.31 -28.40 1.30
N TYR A 280 -10.14 -28.05 0.31
CA TYR A 280 -11.57 -28.41 0.29
C TYR A 280 -12.04 -29.08 -1.01
N GLY A 281 -11.16 -29.22 -2.00
CA GLY A 281 -11.40 -30.00 -3.21
C GLY A 281 -11.34 -31.49 -2.91
N VAL A 282 -12.15 -32.29 -3.63
CA VAL A 282 -12.11 -33.75 -3.52
C VAL A 282 -10.81 -34.24 -4.18
N VAL A 283 -10.19 -35.27 -3.61
CA VAL A 283 -9.01 -35.90 -4.20
C VAL A 283 -9.41 -36.52 -5.55
N ALA A 284 -8.66 -36.19 -6.59
CA ALA A 284 -8.85 -36.67 -7.95
C ALA A 284 -8.51 -38.17 -8.08
N ARG A 285 -8.87 -38.80 -9.20
CA ARG A 285 -8.61 -40.23 -9.46
C ARG A 285 -7.12 -40.60 -9.49
N ASP A 286 -6.25 -39.63 -9.72
CA ASP A 286 -4.79 -39.81 -9.62
C ASP A 286 -4.28 -39.99 -8.17
N ASN A 287 -5.16 -39.86 -7.17
CA ASN A 287 -4.89 -39.95 -5.73
C ASN A 287 -3.88 -38.91 -5.19
N THR A 288 -3.57 -37.87 -5.96
CA THR A 288 -2.55 -36.86 -5.60
C THR A 288 -3.01 -35.44 -5.80
N SER A 289 -3.77 -35.17 -6.87
CA SER A 289 -4.32 -33.86 -7.19
C SER A 289 -5.67 -33.66 -6.51
N HIS A 290 -6.10 -32.40 -6.40
CA HIS A 290 -7.45 -32.05 -5.98
C HIS A 290 -8.26 -31.56 -7.18
N ILE A 291 -9.55 -31.92 -7.23
CA ILE A 291 -10.49 -31.38 -8.22
C ILE A 291 -10.82 -29.93 -7.85
N VAL A 292 -10.88 -29.06 -8.86
CA VAL A 292 -11.26 -27.66 -8.70
C VAL A 292 -12.71 -27.56 -8.22
N ARG A 293 -12.88 -27.08 -6.99
CA ARG A 293 -14.16 -26.78 -6.35
C ARG A 293 -14.49 -25.28 -6.43
N PHE A 294 -13.49 -24.45 -6.17
CA PHE A 294 -13.59 -23.00 -6.12
C PHE A 294 -12.99 -22.38 -7.39
N THR A 295 -13.79 -21.55 -8.02
CA THR A 295 -13.46 -20.79 -9.22
C THR A 295 -13.82 -19.32 -8.98
N PRO A 296 -13.34 -18.39 -9.83
CA PRO A 296 -13.75 -16.99 -9.72
C PRO A 296 -15.27 -16.82 -9.84
N ALA A 297 -15.96 -17.68 -10.59
CA ALA A 297 -17.41 -17.58 -10.80
C ALA A 297 -18.26 -17.98 -9.59
N ASN A 298 -17.71 -18.72 -8.61
CA ASN A 298 -18.45 -19.20 -7.44
C ASN A 298 -17.84 -18.76 -6.11
N THR A 299 -16.82 -17.90 -6.13
CA THR A 299 -16.09 -17.42 -4.94
C THR A 299 -16.10 -15.91 -4.90
N LEU A 300 -16.76 -15.36 -3.87
CA LEU A 300 -16.88 -13.91 -3.70
C LEU A 300 -15.51 -13.32 -3.38
N THR A 301 -15.02 -12.37 -4.17
CA THR A 301 -13.71 -11.74 -3.93
C THR A 301 -13.81 -10.22 -3.84
N ILE A 302 -13.40 -9.66 -2.69
CA ILE A 302 -13.28 -8.21 -2.48
C ILE A 302 -11.80 -7.81 -2.53
N ALA A 303 -11.43 -6.98 -3.49
CA ALA A 303 -10.12 -6.34 -3.48
C ALA A 303 -10.15 -5.15 -2.50
N SER A 304 -9.29 -5.21 -1.49
CA SER A 304 -9.20 -4.22 -0.43
C SER A 304 -7.77 -4.03 0.07
N SER A 305 -7.53 -2.85 0.65
CA SER A 305 -6.47 -2.50 1.60
C SER A 305 -6.51 -0.97 1.79
N ILE A 306 -5.39 -0.36 2.21
CA ILE A 306 -5.21 1.07 2.47
C ILE A 306 -3.98 1.60 1.71
N SER A 307 -3.89 2.90 1.46
CA SER A 307 -2.67 3.54 0.91
C SER A 307 -2.20 2.88 -0.40
N ASN A 308 -0.93 2.48 -0.51
CA ASN A 308 -0.41 1.70 -1.65
C ASN A 308 -1.18 0.40 -1.90
N GLY A 309 -1.62 -0.29 -0.84
CA GLY A 309 -2.39 -1.52 -0.97
C GLY A 309 -3.78 -1.25 -1.56
N ALA A 310 -4.41 -0.13 -1.20
CA ALA A 310 -5.64 0.35 -1.81
C ALA A 310 -5.44 0.72 -3.29
N GLY A 311 -4.32 1.36 -3.64
CA GLY A 311 -3.92 1.57 -5.03
C GLY A 311 -3.76 0.25 -5.79
N SER A 312 -3.11 -0.74 -5.17
CA SER A 312 -2.95 -2.09 -5.72
C SER A 312 -4.30 -2.77 -5.98
N ALA A 313 -5.25 -2.65 -5.06
CA ALA A 313 -6.61 -3.18 -5.20
C ALA A 313 -7.37 -2.55 -6.39
N LEU A 314 -7.28 -1.23 -6.57
CA LEU A 314 -7.87 -0.54 -7.72
C LEU A 314 -7.20 -0.98 -9.04
N LEU A 315 -5.87 -1.00 -9.10
CA LEU A 315 -5.12 -1.43 -10.28
C LEU A 315 -5.41 -2.89 -10.63
N ALA A 316 -5.56 -3.77 -9.63
CA ALA A 316 -5.94 -5.17 -9.83
C ALA A 316 -7.33 -5.26 -10.48
N ALA A 317 -8.30 -4.49 -9.99
CA ALA A 317 -9.65 -4.46 -10.57
C ALA A 317 -9.66 -3.93 -12.02
N GLU A 318 -8.80 -2.96 -12.35
CA GLU A 318 -8.64 -2.50 -13.75
C GLU A 318 -8.04 -3.57 -14.67
N GLN A 319 -7.06 -4.31 -14.15
CA GLN A 319 -6.32 -5.35 -14.87
C GLN A 319 -7.05 -6.69 -14.92
N ASP A 320 -8.09 -6.90 -14.10
CA ASP A 320 -8.80 -8.16 -13.95
C ASP A 320 -9.61 -8.53 -15.21
N THR A 321 -9.02 -9.37 -16.05
CA THR A 321 -9.64 -9.93 -17.25
C THR A 321 -10.24 -11.32 -17.03
N ALA A 322 -9.88 -11.99 -15.92
CA ALA A 322 -10.33 -13.34 -15.59
C ALA A 322 -11.55 -13.35 -14.66
N GLY A 323 -11.99 -12.19 -14.16
CA GLY A 323 -13.12 -12.07 -13.25
C GLY A 323 -12.76 -12.49 -11.82
N LEU A 324 -11.49 -12.33 -11.42
CA LEU A 324 -10.99 -12.67 -10.09
C LEU A 324 -11.53 -11.77 -8.98
N ILE A 325 -11.97 -10.55 -9.29
CA ILE A 325 -12.42 -9.57 -8.30
C ILE A 325 -13.87 -9.20 -8.57
N ASP A 326 -14.75 -9.32 -7.57
CA ASP A 326 -16.15 -8.91 -7.72
C ASP A 326 -16.37 -7.44 -7.40
N ALA A 327 -15.65 -6.91 -6.40
CA ALA A 327 -15.77 -5.52 -5.98
C ALA A 327 -14.51 -4.97 -5.29
N VAL A 328 -14.48 -3.66 -5.11
CA VAL A 328 -13.38 -2.95 -4.41
C VAL A 328 -13.90 -2.18 -3.19
N ALA A 329 -13.22 -2.31 -2.06
CA ALA A 329 -13.38 -1.43 -0.89
C ALA A 329 -12.00 -0.94 -0.45
N ALA A 330 -11.70 0.34 -0.59
CA ALA A 330 -10.34 0.86 -0.44
C ALA A 330 -10.30 2.19 0.33
N THR A 331 -9.33 2.38 1.22
CA THR A 331 -9.13 3.68 1.89
C THR A 331 -7.83 4.35 1.51
N GLU A 332 -7.88 5.68 1.41
CA GLU A 332 -6.79 6.59 1.02
C GLU A 332 -5.86 6.04 -0.06
N PRO A 333 -6.40 5.58 -1.21
CA PRO A 333 -5.60 4.93 -2.23
C PRO A 333 -4.49 5.86 -2.72
N GLN A 334 -3.25 5.37 -2.65
CA GLN A 334 -2.18 5.93 -3.47
C GLN A 334 -2.43 5.47 -4.91
N ILE A 335 -3.10 6.30 -5.68
CA ILE A 335 -3.50 6.02 -7.06
C ILE A 335 -3.25 7.25 -7.92
N GLN A 336 -2.69 7.04 -9.11
CA GLN A 336 -2.17 8.11 -9.95
C GLN A 336 -2.87 8.10 -11.31
N PRO A 337 -3.80 9.01 -11.59
CA PRO A 337 -4.46 9.10 -12.90
C PRO A 337 -3.46 9.20 -14.07
N ASN A 338 -3.71 8.49 -15.18
CA ASN A 338 -2.89 8.56 -16.41
C ASN A 338 -3.01 9.86 -17.20
N ARG A 339 -3.91 10.75 -16.78
CA ARG A 339 -4.09 12.08 -17.34
C ARG A 339 -4.60 13.02 -16.26
N THR A 340 -4.27 14.29 -16.38
CA THR A 340 -4.75 15.36 -15.51
C THR A 340 -5.92 16.15 -16.11
N SER A 341 -6.26 15.87 -17.37
CA SER A 341 -7.31 16.52 -18.16
C SER A 341 -8.38 15.53 -18.63
N GLY A 342 -9.51 16.05 -19.11
CA GLY A 342 -10.67 15.24 -19.53
C GLY A 342 -11.69 14.99 -18.40
N TYR A 343 -11.37 15.42 -17.19
CA TYR A 343 -12.26 15.52 -16.04
C TYR A 343 -11.96 16.81 -15.27
N THR A 344 -12.87 17.22 -14.39
CA THR A 344 -12.70 18.41 -13.55
C THR A 344 -13.04 18.08 -12.11
N VAL A 345 -12.15 18.41 -11.18
CA VAL A 345 -12.40 18.33 -9.74
C VAL A 345 -12.79 19.72 -9.24
N ARG A 346 -13.91 19.77 -8.52
CA ARG A 346 -14.42 20.96 -7.84
C ARG A 346 -14.61 20.69 -6.35
N GLN A 347 -14.39 21.72 -5.56
CA GLN A 347 -14.81 21.78 -4.17
C GLN A 347 -15.73 23.00 -3.99
N ALA A 348 -16.91 22.78 -3.39
CA ALA A 348 -17.94 23.80 -3.18
C ALA A 348 -18.26 24.62 -4.46
N GLY A 349 -18.29 23.96 -5.61
CA GLY A 349 -18.58 24.57 -6.91
C GLY A 349 -17.37 25.24 -7.60
N ALA A 350 -16.25 25.44 -6.90
CA ALA A 350 -15.04 26.03 -7.47
C ALA A 350 -14.07 24.96 -7.97
N ASN A 351 -13.44 25.19 -9.12
CA ASN A 351 -12.38 24.31 -9.62
C ASN A 351 -11.18 24.31 -8.65
N VAL A 352 -10.61 23.13 -8.40
CA VAL A 352 -9.36 23.03 -7.63
C VAL A 352 -8.18 23.54 -8.45
N THR A 353 -7.13 24.02 -7.78
CA THR A 353 -5.96 24.65 -8.42
C THR A 353 -5.10 23.67 -9.22
N ALA A 354 -5.00 22.43 -8.75
CA ALA A 354 -4.24 21.37 -9.40
C ALA A 354 -4.85 20.00 -9.07
N GLN A 355 -4.84 19.09 -10.05
CA GLN A 355 -5.44 17.76 -9.91
C GLN A 355 -4.60 16.69 -10.63
N GLY A 356 -4.72 15.44 -10.21
CA GLY A 356 -4.16 14.26 -10.88
C GLY A 356 -2.63 14.21 -11.01
N LYS A 357 -1.87 14.99 -10.22
CA LYS A 357 -0.39 14.95 -10.31
C LYS A 357 0.14 13.60 -9.82
N PRO A 358 1.17 13.04 -10.45
CA PRO A 358 1.82 11.81 -9.98
C PRO A 358 2.41 11.96 -8.56
N LEU A 359 2.51 10.85 -7.83
CA LEU A 359 3.07 10.73 -6.48
C LEU A 359 4.41 11.42 -6.36
N LEU A 360 5.38 11.02 -7.19
CA LEU A 360 6.73 11.56 -7.08
C LEU A 360 6.80 13.05 -7.45
N ASP A 361 5.89 13.54 -8.30
CA ASP A 361 5.78 14.98 -8.57
C ASP A 361 5.42 15.71 -7.26
N TYR A 362 4.27 15.43 -6.66
CA TYR A 362 3.87 16.19 -5.47
C TYR A 362 4.73 15.83 -4.24
N ALA A 363 5.20 14.60 -4.06
CA ALA A 363 6.04 14.21 -2.92
C ALA A 363 7.41 14.89 -2.95
N SER A 364 8.04 15.01 -4.14
CA SER A 364 9.30 15.76 -4.29
C SER A 364 9.11 17.25 -4.03
N TYR A 365 7.95 17.82 -4.38
CA TYR A 365 7.58 19.19 -4.04
C TYR A 365 7.41 19.36 -2.52
N ALA A 366 6.65 18.47 -1.88
CA ALA A 366 6.45 18.46 -0.44
C ALA A 366 7.78 18.31 0.32
N ALA A 367 8.67 17.45 -0.14
CA ALA A 367 10.00 17.24 0.44
C ALA A 367 10.89 18.51 0.39
N LEU A 368 10.61 19.47 -0.49
CA LEU A 368 11.25 20.79 -0.49
C LEU A 368 10.65 21.71 0.57
N TYR A 369 9.33 21.85 0.59
CA TYR A 369 8.65 22.93 1.33
C TYR A 369 8.18 22.56 2.73
N GLN A 370 7.72 21.32 2.97
CA GLN A 370 7.25 20.89 4.29
C GLN A 370 8.30 20.99 5.39
N PRO A 371 9.61 20.73 5.16
CA PRO A 371 10.58 20.91 6.23
C PRO A 371 10.76 22.36 6.68
N CYS A 372 10.53 23.35 5.78
CA CYS A 372 10.42 24.75 6.19
C CYS A 372 9.19 24.99 7.08
N ILE A 373 8.03 24.44 6.67
CA ILE A 373 6.77 24.51 7.44
C ILE A 373 6.93 23.86 8.83
N ALA A 374 7.72 22.78 8.93
CA ALA A 374 8.02 22.07 10.18
C ALA A 374 9.02 22.79 11.10
N GLY A 375 9.50 23.99 10.73
CA GLY A 375 10.40 24.80 11.56
C GLY A 375 11.88 24.73 11.16
N GLY A 376 12.23 24.09 10.04
CA GLY A 376 13.59 24.06 9.50
C GLY A 376 14.03 25.44 8.98
N ALA A 377 14.56 26.29 9.88
CA ALA A 377 14.96 27.65 9.54
C ALA A 377 16.04 27.71 8.44
N GLY A 378 17.02 26.80 8.48
CA GLY A 378 18.03 26.64 7.43
C GLY A 378 17.41 26.30 6.08
N ARG A 379 16.48 25.34 6.04
CA ARG A 379 15.71 25.02 4.83
C ARG A 379 14.95 26.23 4.29
N CYS A 380 14.24 26.97 5.15
CA CYS A 380 13.52 28.18 4.73
C CYS A 380 14.47 29.24 4.13
N ALA A 381 15.61 29.50 4.79
CA ALA A 381 16.58 30.48 4.36
C ALA A 381 17.20 30.11 3.00
N SER A 382 17.62 28.86 2.84
CA SER A 382 18.17 28.35 1.58
C SER A 382 17.15 28.38 0.44
N LEU A 383 15.88 28.06 0.68
CA LEU A 383 14.84 28.20 -0.35
C LEU A 383 14.65 29.67 -0.78
N VAL A 384 14.74 30.63 0.13
CA VAL A 384 14.77 32.08 -0.23
C VAL A 384 16.03 32.42 -1.03
N GLN A 385 17.20 31.92 -0.62
CA GLN A 385 18.46 32.12 -1.37
C GLN A 385 18.38 31.56 -2.80
N LYS A 386 17.59 30.49 -3.01
CA LYS A 386 17.29 29.93 -4.35
C LYS A 386 16.16 30.64 -5.08
N GLY A 387 15.53 31.66 -4.51
CA GLY A 387 14.36 32.32 -5.10
C GLY A 387 13.09 31.46 -5.13
N LEU A 388 13.09 30.33 -4.41
CA LEU A 388 11.98 29.38 -4.33
C LEU A 388 10.99 29.69 -3.21
N LEU A 389 11.34 30.62 -2.31
CA LEU A 389 10.45 31.23 -1.32
C LEU A 389 10.71 32.74 -1.26
N VAL A 390 9.74 33.48 -0.73
CA VAL A 390 9.92 34.89 -0.33
C VAL A 390 9.66 35.06 1.17
N GLY A 391 10.25 36.10 1.77
CA GLY A 391 10.04 36.44 3.17
C GLY A 391 11.33 36.79 3.93
N ASN A 392 11.23 37.78 4.81
CA ASN A 392 12.38 38.33 5.55
C ASN A 392 12.63 37.63 6.89
N ASP A 393 11.63 36.91 7.41
CA ASP A 393 11.69 36.18 8.68
C ASP A 393 11.13 34.75 8.52
N LEU A 394 11.27 33.92 9.56
CA LEU A 394 10.82 32.53 9.51
C LEU A 394 9.30 32.42 9.28
N ALA A 395 8.51 33.25 9.95
CA ALA A 395 7.05 33.20 9.87
C ALA A 395 6.53 33.51 8.46
N SER A 396 7.04 34.57 7.82
CA SER A 396 6.70 34.93 6.45
C SER A 396 7.13 33.88 5.43
N ARG A 397 8.30 33.24 5.62
CA ARG A 397 8.76 32.14 4.76
C ARG A 397 7.90 30.89 4.90
N GLN A 398 7.48 30.56 6.13
CA GLN A 398 6.57 29.45 6.39
C GLN A 398 5.18 29.71 5.79
N ALA A 399 4.70 30.95 5.86
CA ALA A 399 3.45 31.35 5.21
C ALA A 399 3.52 31.20 3.68
N ASP A 400 4.62 31.64 3.04
CA ASP A 400 4.82 31.43 1.59
C ASP A 400 4.92 29.93 1.24
N ALA A 401 5.63 29.13 2.04
CA ALA A 401 5.70 27.68 1.84
C ALA A 401 4.30 27.02 1.92
N ARG A 402 3.46 27.41 2.90
CA ARG A 402 2.06 26.93 2.99
C ARG A 402 1.23 27.36 1.79
N ALA A 403 1.38 28.62 1.34
CA ALA A 403 0.69 29.12 0.15
C ALA A 403 1.07 28.34 -1.11
N ARG A 404 2.36 28.01 -1.26
CA ARG A 404 2.89 27.17 -2.33
C ARG A 404 2.35 25.75 -2.31
N MET A 405 2.23 25.12 -1.14
CA MET A 405 1.62 23.79 -1.00
C MET A 405 0.14 23.83 -1.38
N LYS A 406 -0.63 24.83 -0.92
CA LYS A 406 -2.04 25.01 -1.29
C LYS A 406 -2.20 25.20 -2.81
N ALA A 407 -1.38 26.06 -3.41
CA ALA A 407 -1.37 26.28 -4.86
C ALA A 407 -1.06 24.98 -5.62
N TYR A 408 -0.22 24.11 -5.07
CA TYR A 408 0.16 22.84 -5.69
C TYR A 408 -0.90 21.74 -5.62
N GLY A 409 -1.96 21.91 -4.82
CA GLY A 409 -3.13 21.01 -4.83
C GLY A 409 -3.52 20.43 -3.46
N TRP A 410 -2.81 20.76 -2.38
CA TRP A 410 -3.26 20.37 -1.02
C TRP A 410 -4.51 21.15 -0.60
N THR A 411 -5.40 20.48 0.13
CA THR A 411 -6.60 21.08 0.70
C THR A 411 -6.26 22.02 1.86
N ALA A 412 -7.19 22.92 2.20
CA ALA A 412 -7.06 23.72 3.41
C ALA A 412 -7.08 22.82 4.67
N ASP A 413 -7.88 21.76 4.67
CA ASP A 413 -7.96 20.79 5.76
C ASP A 413 -6.64 20.06 6.05
N ALA A 414 -5.79 19.90 5.04
CA ALA A 414 -4.46 19.28 5.19
C ALA A 414 -3.41 20.23 5.79
N GLU A 415 -3.68 21.53 5.87
CA GLU A 415 -2.72 22.57 6.30
C GLU A 415 -2.13 22.35 7.70
N PRO A 416 -2.92 21.95 8.73
CA PRO A 416 -2.37 21.64 10.06
C PRO A 416 -1.41 20.44 10.06
N LEU A 417 -1.50 19.55 9.07
CA LEU A 417 -0.74 18.29 9.02
C LEU A 417 0.51 18.38 8.14
N GLN A 418 0.73 19.48 7.41
CA GLN A 418 1.87 19.65 6.50
C GLN A 418 3.23 19.40 7.17
N ALA A 419 3.42 19.93 8.39
CA ALA A 419 4.65 19.74 9.15
C ALA A 419 4.84 18.28 9.58
N ALA A 420 3.77 17.61 10.02
CA ALA A 420 3.81 16.23 10.50
C ALA A 420 4.15 15.21 9.39
N HIS A 421 3.88 15.56 8.13
CA HIS A 421 4.17 14.72 6.96
C HIS A 421 5.53 14.98 6.30
N ALA A 422 6.32 15.94 6.80
CA ALA A 422 7.60 16.33 6.20
C ALA A 422 8.57 15.15 6.05
N LEU A 423 8.75 14.34 7.10
CA LEU A 423 9.62 13.17 7.07
C LEU A 423 9.14 12.14 6.04
N THR A 424 7.83 11.86 6.01
CA THR A 424 7.28 10.85 5.10
C THR A 424 7.50 11.23 3.64
N ASN A 425 7.26 12.49 3.26
CA ASN A 425 7.50 12.95 1.89
C ASN A 425 8.99 12.94 1.52
N VAL A 426 9.90 13.21 2.46
CA VAL A 426 11.34 13.01 2.27
C VAL A 426 11.66 11.56 1.93
N LEU A 427 11.15 10.61 2.73
CA LEU A 427 11.39 9.18 2.51
C LEU A 427 10.80 8.70 1.18
N VAL A 428 9.60 9.17 0.83
CA VAL A 428 8.97 8.88 -0.47
C VAL A 428 9.81 9.41 -1.62
N ALA A 429 10.24 10.68 -1.58
CA ALA A 429 11.01 11.28 -2.67
C ALA A 429 12.31 10.50 -2.96
N VAL A 430 13.09 10.16 -1.93
CA VAL A 430 14.36 9.43 -2.10
C VAL A 430 14.11 7.99 -2.57
N THR A 431 13.13 7.29 -1.97
CA THR A 431 12.85 5.88 -2.32
C THR A 431 12.31 5.73 -3.73
N TYR A 432 11.32 6.53 -4.11
CA TYR A 432 10.61 6.38 -5.38
C TYR A 432 11.42 6.88 -6.58
N VAL A 433 12.33 7.85 -6.42
CA VAL A 433 13.30 8.16 -7.49
C VAL A 433 14.14 6.94 -7.83
N ASN A 434 14.63 6.21 -6.82
CA ASN A 434 15.42 4.99 -7.02
C ASN A 434 14.59 3.89 -7.70
N ALA A 435 13.37 3.64 -7.19
CA ALA A 435 12.47 2.62 -7.74
C ALA A 435 12.04 2.92 -9.19
N TYR A 436 11.53 4.13 -9.47
CA TYR A 436 11.06 4.50 -10.80
C TYR A 436 12.21 4.61 -11.81
N GLY A 437 13.38 5.09 -11.38
CA GLY A 437 14.57 5.12 -12.21
C GLY A 437 15.21 3.74 -12.40
N LYS A 438 14.83 2.73 -11.61
CA LYS A 438 15.44 1.39 -11.56
C LYS A 438 16.95 1.50 -11.28
N PHE A 439 17.32 2.35 -10.34
CA PHE A 439 18.72 2.64 -10.00
C PHE A 439 19.32 1.59 -9.07
N SER A 440 20.63 1.36 -9.21
CA SER A 440 21.41 0.54 -8.30
C SER A 440 21.73 1.32 -7.02
N VAL A 441 21.95 0.62 -5.91
CA VAL A 441 22.47 1.25 -4.67
C VAL A 441 23.80 1.97 -4.88
N THR A 442 24.59 1.55 -5.87
CA THR A 442 25.87 2.18 -6.20
C THR A 442 25.73 3.50 -6.95
N ASP A 443 24.53 3.84 -7.45
CA ASP A 443 24.32 5.04 -8.24
C ASP A 443 24.27 6.31 -7.37
N ASN A 444 24.03 6.17 -6.05
CA ASN A 444 23.95 7.27 -5.08
C ASN A 444 23.18 8.48 -5.62
N VAL A 445 22.00 8.24 -6.18
CA VAL A 445 21.25 9.23 -6.96
C VAL A 445 21.01 10.48 -6.13
N CYS A 446 21.35 11.65 -6.71
CA CYS A 446 21.29 12.96 -6.04
C CYS A 446 22.11 13.05 -4.74
N GLY A 447 23.17 12.25 -4.62
CA GLY A 447 24.05 12.24 -3.45
C GLY A 447 23.46 11.52 -2.23
N PHE A 448 22.39 10.73 -2.40
CA PHE A 448 21.77 9.99 -1.31
C PHE A 448 22.16 8.52 -1.30
N SER A 449 22.52 8.04 -0.11
CA SER A 449 22.59 6.63 0.25
C SER A 449 21.68 6.34 1.46
N TRP A 450 21.71 5.12 1.99
CA TRP A 450 20.89 4.71 3.15
C TRP A 450 21.74 4.04 4.23
N GLY A 451 21.46 4.37 5.49
CA GLY A 451 22.18 3.80 6.63
C GLY A 451 21.56 4.18 7.97
N ALA A 452 22.21 3.77 9.04
CA ALA A 452 21.98 4.34 10.38
C ALA A 452 22.95 5.51 10.60
N ALA A 453 22.63 6.38 11.54
CA ALA A 453 23.48 7.49 11.94
C ALA A 453 23.51 7.61 13.47
N ASP A 454 24.62 8.12 14.00
CA ASP A 454 24.73 8.50 15.41
C ASP A 454 23.99 9.82 15.70
N ALA A 455 24.03 10.26 16.97
CA ALA A 455 23.39 11.51 17.40
C ALA A 455 23.96 12.77 16.72
N THR A 456 25.15 12.70 16.13
CA THR A 456 25.77 13.79 15.35
C THR A 456 25.42 13.72 13.86
N GLY A 457 24.61 12.75 13.45
CA GLY A 457 24.27 12.48 12.05
C GLY A 457 25.38 11.79 11.27
N SER A 458 26.46 11.33 11.92
CA SER A 458 27.52 10.60 11.21
C SER A 458 27.05 9.17 10.91
N PRO A 459 27.23 8.66 9.69
CA PRO A 459 26.82 7.30 9.35
C PRO A 459 27.53 6.26 10.23
N VAL A 460 26.76 5.29 10.73
CA VAL A 460 27.27 4.17 11.53
C VAL A 460 26.68 2.85 11.04
N PRO A 461 27.37 1.72 11.21
CA PRO A 461 26.79 0.42 10.92
C PRO A 461 25.62 0.10 11.85
N PHE A 462 24.63 -0.63 11.34
CA PHE A 462 23.59 -1.21 12.20
C PHE A 462 24.22 -2.21 13.18
N THR A 463 23.67 -2.34 14.39
CA THR A 463 24.10 -3.41 15.30
C THR A 463 23.62 -4.77 14.79
N GLY A 464 24.30 -5.86 15.18
CA GLY A 464 23.89 -7.23 14.83
C GLY A 464 22.44 -7.54 15.23
N ALA A 465 22.01 -7.08 16.41
CA ALA A 465 20.63 -7.25 16.88
C ALA A 465 19.61 -6.41 16.07
N ALA A 466 19.92 -5.15 15.73
CA ALA A 466 19.05 -4.33 14.89
C ALA A 466 18.87 -4.97 13.50
N ARG A 467 19.96 -5.53 12.96
CA ARG A 467 19.92 -6.28 11.73
C ARG A 467 19.09 -7.56 11.86
N ALA A 468 19.30 -8.36 12.90
CA ALA A 468 18.55 -9.60 13.13
C ALA A 468 17.04 -9.37 13.30
N ALA A 469 16.66 -8.26 13.94
CA ALA A 469 15.26 -7.87 14.15
C ALA A 469 14.62 -7.10 12.97
N SER A 470 15.41 -6.73 11.95
CA SER A 470 15.01 -5.81 10.87
C SER A 470 13.67 -6.14 10.23
N PHE A 471 13.43 -7.42 9.93
CA PHE A 471 12.17 -7.89 9.33
C PHE A 471 10.93 -7.46 10.11
N ALA A 472 11.01 -7.52 11.44
CA ALA A 472 9.90 -7.24 12.33
C ALA A 472 9.79 -5.75 12.68
N THR A 473 10.92 -5.06 12.83
CA THR A 473 10.95 -3.70 13.38
C THR A 473 10.97 -2.60 12.32
N MET A 474 11.26 -2.92 11.06
CA MET A 474 11.34 -1.95 9.96
C MET A 474 10.11 -2.06 9.05
N ASN A 475 9.73 -0.93 8.46
CA ASN A 475 8.53 -0.79 7.63
C ASN A 475 8.81 -0.93 6.12
N GLY A 476 9.91 -1.59 5.76
CA GLY A 476 10.41 -1.74 4.39
C GLY A 476 11.14 -0.53 3.79
N ILE A 477 11.14 0.62 4.48
CA ILE A 477 12.16 1.65 4.30
C ILE A 477 13.18 1.45 5.42
N ILE A 478 14.45 1.22 5.05
CA ILE A 478 15.45 0.73 5.98
C ILE A 478 16.50 1.80 6.25
N GLY A 479 16.65 2.17 7.53
CA GLY A 479 17.50 3.27 7.94
C GLY A 479 16.89 4.61 7.57
N THR A 480 17.74 5.54 7.17
CA THR A 480 17.38 6.92 6.84
C THR A 480 18.32 7.45 5.75
N PRO A 481 17.88 8.43 4.93
CA PRO A 481 18.74 8.99 3.90
C PRO A 481 20.00 9.62 4.49
N ILE A 482 21.15 9.21 3.97
CA ILE A 482 22.45 9.84 4.22
C ILE A 482 22.78 10.69 3.00
N TYR A 483 23.03 11.97 3.20
CA TYR A 483 23.49 12.89 2.18
C TYR A 483 25.02 12.83 2.12
N GLU A 484 25.53 12.06 1.15
CA GLU A 484 26.97 11.83 0.92
C GLU A 484 27.69 13.12 0.51
N ASP A 485 26.97 14.02 -0.17
CA ASP A 485 27.49 15.29 -0.68
C ASP A 485 27.50 16.45 0.32
N SER A 486 27.17 16.19 1.59
CA SER A 486 27.18 17.21 2.63
C SER A 486 28.57 17.84 2.79
N VAL A 487 28.62 19.16 3.00
CA VAL A 487 29.87 19.86 3.35
C VAL A 487 30.40 19.27 4.67
N GLY A 488 31.70 18.96 4.69
CA GLY A 488 32.34 18.31 5.85
C GLY A 488 32.23 16.78 5.86
N GLY A 489 31.64 16.17 4.82
CA GLY A 489 31.49 14.72 4.68
C GLY A 489 30.07 14.26 4.92
N ALA A 490 29.81 12.97 4.63
CA ALA A 490 28.49 12.37 4.66
C ALA A 490 27.77 12.58 6.00
N LYS A 491 26.50 13.02 5.93
CA LYS A 491 25.66 13.25 7.10
C LYS A 491 24.24 12.77 6.87
N LEU A 492 23.56 12.42 7.96
CA LEU A 492 22.12 12.26 8.00
C LEU A 492 21.44 13.46 7.32
N TYR A 493 20.47 13.21 6.44
CA TYR A 493 19.94 14.27 5.57
C TYR A 493 19.47 15.52 6.33
N ASN A 494 18.87 15.37 7.51
CA ASN A 494 18.32 16.49 8.29
C ASN A 494 19.40 17.35 8.98
N LEU A 495 20.65 16.90 8.97
CA LEU A 495 21.83 17.64 9.42
C LEU A 495 22.78 17.93 8.25
N GLY A 496 22.35 17.66 7.01
CA GLY A 496 23.16 17.86 5.81
C GLY A 496 23.31 19.35 5.47
N VAL A 497 24.53 19.73 5.11
CA VAL A 497 24.88 21.08 4.65
C VAL A 497 25.02 21.06 3.12
N SER A 498 24.19 21.82 2.42
CA SER A 498 24.25 21.92 0.96
C SER A 498 25.43 22.77 0.51
N LYS A 499 26.17 22.30 -0.51
CA LYS A 499 27.32 23.03 -1.07
C LYS A 499 26.91 24.37 -1.68
N SER A 500 25.73 24.42 -2.29
CA SER A 500 25.28 25.58 -3.03
C SER A 500 24.75 26.74 -2.17
N THR A 501 24.55 26.50 -0.87
CA THR A 501 24.03 27.47 0.12
C THR A 501 25.02 27.68 1.26
N GLY A 502 25.81 26.66 1.62
CA GLY A 502 26.70 26.66 2.77
C GLY A 502 25.95 26.58 4.11
N ILE A 503 24.67 26.23 4.10
CA ILE A 503 23.79 26.20 5.28
C ILE A 503 23.39 24.75 5.59
N GLU A 504 23.26 24.40 6.88
CA GLU A 504 22.57 23.19 7.32
C GLU A 504 21.07 23.33 6.97
N ASP A 505 20.73 22.93 5.76
CA ASP A 505 19.42 23.12 5.15
C ASP A 505 18.74 21.81 4.82
N GLN A 506 19.15 20.77 5.55
CA GLN A 506 18.62 19.43 5.45
C GLN A 506 18.82 18.86 4.05
N ALA A 507 20.04 18.97 3.51
CA ALA A 507 20.43 18.45 2.19
C ALA A 507 19.59 19.00 1.02
N LEU A 508 19.26 20.31 1.03
CA LEU A 508 18.44 20.94 -0.02
C LEU A 508 18.93 20.63 -1.45
N ASP A 509 20.25 20.65 -1.71
CA ASP A 509 20.81 20.34 -3.03
C ASP A 509 20.36 18.97 -3.56
N GLY A 510 20.41 17.95 -2.70
CA GLY A 510 19.92 16.62 -3.04
C GLY A 510 18.42 16.63 -3.35
N PHE A 511 17.60 17.31 -2.55
CA PHE A 511 16.15 17.38 -2.79
C PHE A 511 15.77 18.19 -4.04
N LEU A 512 16.56 19.22 -4.39
CA LEU A 512 16.40 19.95 -5.66
C LEU A 512 16.73 19.05 -6.86
N CYS A 513 17.75 18.20 -6.74
CA CYS A 513 18.04 17.18 -7.74
C CYS A 513 16.88 16.18 -7.88
N LEU A 514 16.36 15.63 -6.77
CA LEU A 514 15.21 14.70 -6.81
C LEU A 514 13.98 15.34 -7.47
N ARG A 515 13.69 16.61 -7.14
CA ARG A 515 12.62 17.39 -7.76
C ARG A 515 12.84 17.54 -9.26
N SER A 516 14.07 17.82 -9.67
CA SER A 516 14.45 17.97 -11.08
C SER A 516 14.26 16.66 -11.84
N LEU A 517 14.66 15.54 -11.24
CA LEU A 517 14.44 14.21 -11.83
C LEU A 517 12.96 13.90 -12.03
N ALA A 518 12.10 14.26 -11.08
CA ALA A 518 10.66 14.04 -11.15
C ALA A 518 9.96 14.89 -12.23
N THR A 519 10.40 16.14 -12.44
CA THR A 519 9.74 17.07 -13.38
C THR A 519 10.38 17.10 -14.77
N GLY A 520 11.66 16.72 -14.89
CA GLY A 520 12.43 16.84 -16.13
C GLY A 520 12.92 18.25 -16.44
N VAL A 521 12.90 19.14 -15.45
CA VAL A 521 13.43 20.51 -15.55
C VAL A 521 14.18 20.86 -14.28
N ASP A 522 15.13 21.78 -14.37
CA ASP A 522 15.87 22.27 -13.21
C ASP A 522 14.90 22.89 -12.20
N ALA A 523 14.93 22.41 -10.96
CA ALA A 523 13.95 22.78 -9.93
C ALA A 523 14.02 24.25 -9.50
N VAL A 524 15.10 24.97 -9.81
CA VAL A 524 15.30 26.38 -9.44
C VAL A 524 14.98 27.31 -10.61
N THR A 525 15.52 27.01 -11.79
CA THR A 525 15.49 27.88 -12.97
C THR A 525 14.38 27.53 -13.95
N GLY A 526 13.84 26.30 -13.90
CA GLY A 526 12.89 25.78 -14.88
C GLY A 526 13.50 25.44 -16.24
N ALA A 527 14.83 25.53 -16.38
CA ALA A 527 15.53 25.19 -17.61
C ALA A 527 15.48 23.68 -17.89
N ALA A 528 15.63 23.30 -19.16
CA ALA A 528 15.75 21.89 -19.53
C ALA A 528 17.01 21.27 -18.91
N LEU A 529 16.89 20.03 -18.42
CA LEU A 529 18.03 19.26 -17.92
C LEU A 529 18.95 18.86 -19.08
N THR A 530 20.24 18.68 -18.78
CA THR A 530 21.25 18.25 -19.76
C THR A 530 22.12 17.12 -19.20
N GLY A 531 22.86 16.41 -20.08
CA GLY A 531 23.81 15.37 -19.70
C GLY A 531 23.19 14.21 -18.90
N ASP A 532 23.93 13.71 -17.92
CA ASP A 532 23.53 12.57 -17.09
C ASP A 532 22.22 12.82 -16.32
N LEU A 533 22.00 14.05 -15.86
CA LEU A 533 20.79 14.41 -15.11
C LEU A 533 19.54 14.32 -16.00
N ALA A 534 19.65 14.67 -17.28
CA ALA A 534 18.56 14.48 -18.24
C ALA A 534 18.27 13.00 -18.49
N ALA A 535 19.31 12.16 -18.63
CA ALA A 535 19.16 10.73 -18.82
C ALA A 535 18.54 10.04 -17.59
N GLN A 536 18.98 10.42 -16.39
CA GLN A 536 18.39 9.96 -15.14
C GLN A 536 16.92 10.38 -15.01
N SER A 537 16.60 11.64 -15.31
CA SER A 537 15.22 12.12 -15.26
C SER A 537 14.32 11.39 -16.26
N ALA A 538 14.81 11.11 -17.48
CA ALA A 538 14.07 10.34 -18.46
C ALA A 538 13.71 8.93 -17.95
N ARG A 539 14.65 8.26 -17.26
CA ARG A 539 14.40 6.96 -16.60
C ARG A 539 13.32 7.07 -15.53
N VAL A 540 13.45 8.05 -14.62
CA VAL A 540 12.50 8.28 -13.53
C VAL A 540 11.10 8.54 -14.06
N ARG A 541 10.97 9.45 -15.02
CA ARG A 541 9.68 9.79 -15.63
C ARG A 541 9.08 8.63 -16.43
N ALA A 542 9.90 7.79 -17.06
CA ALA A 542 9.41 6.56 -17.69
C ALA A 542 8.81 5.62 -16.63
N GLY A 543 9.48 5.43 -15.49
CA GLY A 543 8.94 4.65 -14.38
C GLY A 543 7.65 5.23 -13.79
N MET A 544 7.55 6.56 -13.69
CA MET A 544 6.30 7.23 -13.28
C MET A 544 5.15 6.99 -14.27
N ALA A 545 5.43 6.84 -15.56
CA ALA A 545 4.41 6.56 -16.57
C ALA A 545 3.92 5.10 -16.54
N GLU A 546 4.79 4.16 -16.14
CA GLU A 546 4.46 2.72 -16.03
C GLU A 546 3.38 2.42 -14.97
N VAL A 547 3.16 3.34 -14.01
CA VAL A 547 2.32 3.09 -12.82
C VAL A 547 0.96 3.79 -12.87
N GLN A 548 0.66 4.51 -13.95
CA GLN A 548 -0.53 5.34 -14.01
C GLN A 548 -1.80 4.52 -14.26
N ALA A 549 -2.84 4.81 -13.48
CA ALA A 549 -4.12 4.14 -13.52
C ALA A 549 -4.97 4.61 -14.70
N THR A 550 -5.75 3.69 -15.26
CA THR A 550 -6.64 3.94 -16.40
C THR A 550 -8.01 4.46 -16.00
N GLY A 551 -8.45 4.19 -14.76
CA GLY A 551 -9.78 4.48 -14.25
C GLY A 551 -10.86 3.49 -14.71
N ASN A 552 -10.51 2.44 -15.46
CA ASN A 552 -11.48 1.45 -15.95
C ASN A 552 -11.67 0.30 -14.94
N LEU A 553 -12.61 0.45 -14.02
CA LEU A 553 -12.97 -0.60 -13.04
C LEU A 553 -13.86 -1.70 -13.64
N ARG A 554 -14.10 -1.67 -14.95
CA ARG A 554 -14.87 -2.65 -15.71
C ARG A 554 -16.32 -2.78 -15.19
N GLY A 555 -16.88 -1.68 -14.66
CA GLY A 555 -18.24 -1.64 -14.10
C GLY A 555 -18.43 -2.45 -12.80
N LYS A 556 -17.33 -2.83 -12.13
CA LYS A 556 -17.36 -3.49 -10.82
C LYS A 556 -17.83 -2.51 -9.74
N PRO A 557 -18.65 -2.93 -8.76
CA PRO A 557 -18.94 -2.12 -7.57
C PRO A 557 -17.65 -1.72 -6.87
N ALA A 558 -17.51 -0.44 -6.53
CA ALA A 558 -16.31 0.05 -5.86
C ALA A 558 -16.65 1.17 -4.89
N LEU A 559 -16.01 1.17 -3.73
CA LEU A 559 -16.15 2.20 -2.70
C LEU A 559 -14.77 2.66 -2.24
N ILE A 560 -14.45 3.92 -2.53
CA ILE A 560 -13.24 4.58 -2.04
C ILE A 560 -13.60 5.45 -0.83
N VAL A 561 -12.82 5.36 0.24
CA VAL A 561 -12.86 6.29 1.38
C VAL A 561 -11.57 7.09 1.41
N SER A 562 -11.60 8.38 1.74
CA SER A 562 -10.36 9.15 1.98
C SER A 562 -10.55 10.23 3.03
N GLY A 563 -9.52 10.44 3.83
CA GLY A 563 -9.45 11.59 4.72
C GLY A 563 -9.18 12.88 3.95
N ARG A 564 -10.03 13.90 4.11
CA ARG A 564 -9.88 15.20 3.42
C ARG A 564 -8.59 15.93 3.80
N ALA A 565 -8.08 15.68 5.02
CA ALA A 565 -6.87 16.30 5.54
C ALA A 565 -5.59 15.51 5.19
N ASP A 566 -5.66 14.51 4.31
CA ASP A 566 -4.49 13.73 3.90
C ASP A 566 -3.44 14.63 3.22
N ALA A 567 -2.31 14.82 3.90
CA ALA A 567 -1.18 15.60 3.40
C ALA A 567 -0.05 14.75 2.82
N LEU A 568 -0.18 13.41 2.82
CA LEU A 568 0.71 12.49 2.14
C LEU A 568 0.19 12.14 0.75
N ILE A 569 -1.08 11.79 0.64
CA ILE A 569 -1.78 11.43 -0.59
C ILE A 569 -2.94 12.41 -0.78
N PRO A 570 -2.67 13.62 -1.33
CA PRO A 570 -3.68 14.68 -1.39
C PRO A 570 -4.87 14.25 -2.25
N VAL A 571 -6.08 14.40 -1.72
CA VAL A 571 -7.31 13.91 -2.37
C VAL A 571 -7.53 14.49 -3.78
N ASN A 572 -7.05 15.71 -4.05
CA ASN A 572 -7.11 16.34 -5.37
C ASN A 572 -6.21 15.67 -6.41
N HIS A 573 -5.14 15.01 -6.00
CA HIS A 573 -4.23 14.28 -6.90
C HIS A 573 -4.57 12.80 -7.00
N ALA A 574 -5.11 12.22 -5.92
CA ALA A 574 -5.50 10.81 -5.85
C ALA A 574 -7.01 10.64 -6.01
N SER A 575 -7.75 10.39 -4.92
CA SER A 575 -9.14 9.90 -4.95
C SER A 575 -10.12 10.76 -5.76
N ARG A 576 -10.15 12.10 -5.57
CA ARG A 576 -11.06 12.98 -6.35
C ARG A 576 -10.74 12.91 -7.84
N ALA A 577 -9.45 12.89 -8.18
CA ALA A 577 -8.99 12.81 -9.56
C ALA A 577 -9.26 11.44 -10.18
N TYR A 578 -9.10 10.35 -9.42
CA TYR A 578 -9.43 9.01 -9.86
C TYR A 578 -10.93 8.83 -10.11
N VAL A 579 -11.79 9.37 -9.23
CA VAL A 579 -13.25 9.40 -9.44
C VAL A 579 -13.59 10.15 -10.73
N GLY A 580 -12.94 11.28 -10.99
CA GLY A 580 -13.12 12.03 -12.23
C GLY A 580 -12.65 11.26 -13.46
N LEU A 581 -11.50 10.58 -13.37
CA LEU A 581 -10.98 9.73 -14.44
C LEU A 581 -11.91 8.56 -14.73
N ASN A 582 -12.38 7.84 -13.71
CA ASN A 582 -13.31 6.74 -13.83
C ASN A 582 -14.63 7.20 -14.47
N ALA A 583 -15.19 8.32 -14.03
CA ALA A 583 -16.37 8.91 -14.65
C ALA A 583 -16.17 9.22 -16.14
N ALA A 584 -14.99 9.70 -16.52
CA ALA A 584 -14.64 9.97 -17.91
C ALA A 584 -14.40 8.71 -18.76
N VAL A 585 -14.19 7.55 -18.14
CA VAL A 585 -13.90 6.28 -18.82
C VAL A 585 -15.13 5.38 -18.89
N GLU A 586 -15.86 5.24 -17.79
CA GLU A 586 -17.01 4.34 -17.68
C GLU A 586 -18.36 5.05 -17.87
N GLY A 587 -18.41 6.37 -17.68
CA GLY A 587 -19.64 7.15 -17.78
C GLY A 587 -20.73 6.62 -16.86
N SER A 588 -21.94 6.42 -17.40
CA SER A 588 -23.09 5.88 -16.67
C SER A 588 -22.92 4.42 -16.21
N SER A 589 -21.92 3.71 -16.73
CA SER A 589 -21.61 2.33 -16.29
C SER A 589 -20.83 2.30 -14.98
N SER A 590 -20.30 3.44 -14.53
CA SER A 590 -19.56 3.53 -13.28
C SER A 590 -20.44 3.18 -12.08
N LYS A 591 -19.97 2.22 -11.29
CA LYS A 591 -20.50 1.88 -9.97
C LYS A 591 -19.61 2.38 -8.84
N LEU A 592 -18.60 3.20 -9.15
CA LEU A 592 -17.71 3.77 -8.15
C LEU A 592 -18.47 4.76 -7.26
N ARG A 593 -18.25 4.64 -5.96
CA ARG A 593 -18.74 5.53 -4.91
C ARG A 593 -17.55 6.07 -4.12
N TYR A 594 -17.68 7.31 -3.65
CA TYR A 594 -16.61 8.01 -2.95
C TYR A 594 -17.09 8.64 -1.65
N ILE A 595 -16.44 8.29 -0.55
CA ILE A 595 -16.68 8.82 0.77
C ILE A 595 -15.47 9.66 1.17
N GLU A 596 -15.69 10.95 1.38
CA GLU A 596 -14.64 11.85 1.85
C GLU A 596 -14.90 12.24 3.31
N VAL A 597 -13.96 11.99 4.20
CA VAL A 597 -14.14 12.14 5.66
C VAL A 597 -13.38 13.37 6.13
N THR A 598 -14.06 14.35 6.74
CA THR A 598 -13.38 15.53 7.30
C THR A 598 -12.57 15.15 8.53
N ASN A 599 -11.58 15.98 8.90
CA ASN A 599 -10.68 15.76 10.04
C ASN A 599 -9.98 14.39 10.06
N ALA A 600 -9.91 13.68 8.93
CA ALA A 600 -9.21 12.40 8.82
C ALA A 600 -8.06 12.53 7.82
N ASN A 601 -7.02 11.73 8.00
CA ASN A 601 -5.80 11.75 7.19
C ASN A 601 -5.24 10.33 7.02
N HIS A 602 -4.12 10.20 6.32
CA HIS A 602 -3.40 8.95 6.06
C HIS A 602 -2.96 8.12 7.28
N PHE A 603 -2.74 8.76 8.43
CA PHE A 603 -2.17 8.13 9.63
C PHE A 603 -3.09 8.23 10.83
N ASP A 604 -3.74 7.14 11.19
CA ASP A 604 -4.66 7.08 12.34
C ASP A 604 -3.97 7.36 13.68
N SER A 605 -2.67 7.07 13.80
CA SER A 605 -1.88 7.41 15.00
C SER A 605 -1.89 8.90 15.34
N PHE A 606 -2.17 9.77 14.37
CA PHE A 606 -2.33 11.20 14.64
C PHE A 606 -3.62 11.52 15.39
N SER A 607 -4.60 10.61 15.45
CA SER A 607 -5.80 10.85 16.26
C SER A 607 -5.47 10.98 17.75
N ASN A 608 -4.50 10.23 18.28
CA ASN A 608 -4.04 10.41 19.65
C ASN A 608 -2.98 11.53 19.81
N ALA A 609 -2.11 11.73 18.81
CA ALA A 609 -1.04 12.75 18.87
C ALA A 609 -1.55 14.18 18.62
N LEU A 610 -2.58 14.33 17.79
CA LEU A 610 -3.21 15.58 17.36
C LEU A 610 -4.75 15.48 17.50
N PRO A 611 -5.28 15.24 18.72
CA PRO A 611 -6.68 14.88 18.96
C PRO A 611 -7.69 15.96 18.56
N ASN A 612 -7.26 17.21 18.53
CA ASN A 612 -8.04 18.37 18.10
C ASN A 612 -8.05 18.59 16.58
N VAL A 613 -7.28 17.82 15.83
CA VAL A 613 -7.15 17.90 14.37
C VAL A 613 -7.60 16.62 13.68
N VAL A 614 -7.37 15.45 14.29
CA VAL A 614 -7.52 14.16 13.60
C VAL A 614 -8.47 13.18 14.32
N VAL A 615 -9.35 12.56 13.54
CA VAL A 615 -10.11 11.35 13.89
C VAL A 615 -9.59 10.14 13.08
N PRO A 616 -9.72 8.90 13.57
CA PRO A 616 -9.25 7.72 12.85
C PRO A 616 -10.12 7.45 11.62
N LEU A 617 -9.49 7.15 10.49
CA LEU A 617 -10.17 6.78 9.25
C LEU A 617 -10.48 5.28 9.20
N HIS A 618 -9.74 4.44 9.91
CA HIS A 618 -9.86 2.98 9.83
C HIS A 618 -11.29 2.46 10.05
N VAL A 619 -12.07 3.09 10.93
CA VAL A 619 -13.50 2.73 11.15
C VAL A 619 -14.32 2.79 9.86
N TYR A 620 -13.97 3.65 8.91
CA TYR A 620 -14.65 3.77 7.63
C TYR A 620 -14.18 2.74 6.60
N LEU A 621 -12.99 2.15 6.75
CA LEU A 621 -12.59 0.98 5.95
C LEU A 621 -13.55 -0.19 6.21
N PHE A 622 -13.82 -0.50 7.47
CA PHE A 622 -14.72 -1.62 7.82
C PHE A 622 -16.15 -1.35 7.34
N ARG A 623 -16.65 -0.13 7.52
CA ARG A 623 -17.97 0.27 6.98
C ARG A 623 -18.04 0.14 5.45
N ALA A 624 -16.93 0.45 4.75
CA ALA A 624 -16.87 0.30 3.31
C ALA A 624 -16.87 -1.17 2.87
N LEU A 625 -16.10 -2.01 3.56
CA LEU A 625 -16.08 -3.46 3.36
C LEU A 625 -17.44 -4.08 3.64
N ASP A 626 -18.10 -3.72 4.75
CA ASP A 626 -19.44 -4.19 5.10
C ASP A 626 -20.47 -3.81 4.01
N ALA A 627 -20.42 -2.56 3.52
CA ALA A 627 -21.31 -2.09 2.47
C ALA A 627 -21.11 -2.83 1.13
N VAL A 628 -19.85 -3.06 0.75
CA VAL A 628 -19.51 -3.82 -0.46
C VAL A 628 -19.92 -5.28 -0.33
N TYR A 629 -19.64 -5.90 0.82
CA TYR A 629 -20.03 -7.29 1.08
C TYR A 629 -21.55 -7.47 1.05
N ALA A 630 -22.30 -6.55 1.69
CA ALA A 630 -23.77 -6.56 1.64
C ALA A 630 -24.32 -6.40 0.21
N ASN A 631 -23.71 -5.53 -0.59
CA ASN A 631 -24.07 -5.34 -2.01
C ASN A 631 -23.81 -6.61 -2.84
N LEU A 632 -22.70 -7.30 -2.59
CA LEU A 632 -22.37 -8.55 -3.30
C LEU A 632 -23.30 -9.71 -2.90
N LYS A 633 -23.66 -9.82 -1.62
CA LYS A 633 -24.62 -10.85 -1.14
C LYS A 633 -26.05 -10.58 -1.61
N ASN A 634 -26.42 -9.32 -1.80
CA ASN A 634 -27.71 -8.93 -2.34
C ASN A 634 -27.56 -7.66 -3.19
N SER A 635 -27.61 -7.80 -4.51
CA SER A 635 -27.47 -6.68 -5.45
C SER A 635 -28.58 -5.62 -5.34
N ALA A 636 -29.71 -5.94 -4.68
CA ALA A 636 -30.75 -4.97 -4.36
C ALA A 636 -30.36 -4.01 -3.22
N THR A 637 -29.34 -4.34 -2.43
CA THR A 637 -28.76 -3.43 -1.44
C THR A 637 -27.74 -2.52 -2.14
N PRO A 638 -28.04 -1.24 -2.37
CA PRO A 638 -27.12 -0.36 -3.09
C PRO A 638 -25.90 -0.01 -2.21
N LEU A 639 -24.77 0.27 -2.86
CA LEU A 639 -23.66 0.95 -2.20
C LEU A 639 -24.12 2.34 -1.71
N PRO A 640 -23.57 2.84 -0.59
CA PRO A 640 -23.89 4.18 -0.10
C PRO A 640 -23.58 5.24 -1.18
N PRO A 641 -24.40 6.29 -1.30
CA PRO A 641 -24.11 7.38 -2.21
C PRO A 641 -22.78 8.06 -1.88
N SER A 642 -22.11 8.59 -2.91
CA SER A 642 -20.91 9.39 -2.72
C SER A 642 -21.21 10.62 -1.86
N GLN A 643 -20.41 10.87 -0.84
CA GLN A 643 -20.71 11.92 0.14
C GLN A 643 -19.48 12.36 0.94
N VAL A 644 -19.63 13.54 1.56
CA VAL A 644 -18.76 14.00 2.62
C VAL A 644 -19.34 13.58 3.97
N VAL A 645 -18.52 12.98 4.82
CA VAL A 645 -18.87 12.67 6.21
C VAL A 645 -18.17 13.69 7.11
N HIS A 646 -18.98 14.55 7.73
CA HIS A 646 -18.48 15.56 8.68
C HIS A 646 -18.26 14.94 10.05
N THR A 647 -17.00 14.84 10.46
CA THR A 647 -16.59 14.32 11.76
C THR A 647 -16.39 15.44 12.77
N VAL A 648 -16.26 15.07 14.05
CA VAL A 648 -15.98 16.01 15.14
C VAL A 648 -14.72 15.57 15.86
N THR A 649 -13.71 16.44 15.92
CA THR A 649 -12.46 16.18 16.65
C THR A 649 -12.66 16.23 18.16
N ARG A 650 -11.64 15.85 18.92
CA ARG A 650 -11.65 15.88 20.39
C ARG A 650 -10.90 17.09 20.91
N ALA A 651 -11.30 17.63 22.06
CA ALA A 651 -10.55 18.72 22.69
C ALA A 651 -9.12 18.32 23.09
N SER A 652 -8.94 17.08 23.56
CA SER A 652 -7.65 16.49 23.91
C SER A 652 -7.72 14.96 23.89
N ASN A 653 -6.58 14.31 24.05
CA ASN A 653 -6.50 12.86 24.16
C ASN A 653 -6.99 12.32 25.52
N ALA A 654 -7.39 13.17 26.46
CA ALA A 654 -8.05 12.71 27.70
C ALA A 654 -9.51 12.28 27.49
N VAL A 655 -10.13 12.69 26.36
CA VAL A 655 -11.52 12.34 26.02
C VAL A 655 -11.52 11.15 25.06
N PRO A 656 -12.28 10.07 25.29
CA PRO A 656 -12.38 8.97 24.33
C PRO A 656 -13.11 9.37 23.04
N ILE A 657 -12.73 8.79 21.91
CA ILE A 657 -13.52 8.83 20.68
C ILE A 657 -14.81 8.04 20.87
N THR A 658 -15.91 8.62 20.38
CA THR A 658 -17.25 8.01 20.38
C THR A 658 -17.87 8.04 18.98
N VAL A 659 -18.98 7.34 18.78
CA VAL A 659 -19.69 7.33 17.49
C VAL A 659 -20.14 8.73 17.05
N ALA A 660 -20.26 9.69 17.98
CA ALA A 660 -20.54 11.08 17.68
C ALA A 660 -19.36 11.80 16.99
N ASN A 661 -18.12 11.35 17.24
CA ASN A 661 -16.93 11.86 16.57
C ASN A 661 -16.79 11.30 15.15
N VAL A 662 -17.20 10.05 14.95
CA VAL A 662 -17.08 9.29 13.69
C VAL A 662 -18.46 8.79 13.20
N PRO A 663 -19.35 9.71 12.76
CA PRO A 663 -20.72 9.35 12.38
C PRO A 663 -20.77 8.37 11.21
N LEU A 664 -21.89 7.66 11.08
CA LEU A 664 -22.09 6.67 10.01
C LEU A 664 -22.11 7.31 8.62
N ILE A 665 -21.84 6.50 7.60
CA ILE A 665 -22.07 6.87 6.19
C ILE A 665 -23.58 6.92 5.96
N ALA A 666 -24.12 8.06 5.51
CA ALA A 666 -25.56 8.25 5.37
C ALA A 666 -26.10 7.57 4.09
N ALA A 667 -27.28 6.96 4.19
CA ALA A 667 -28.00 6.46 3.01
C ALA A 667 -28.56 7.61 2.14
N ALA A 668 -28.80 8.77 2.74
CA ALA A 668 -29.29 9.98 2.08
C ALA A 668 -28.47 11.20 2.55
N PRO A 669 -27.37 11.55 1.86
CA PRO A 669 -26.44 12.58 2.33
C PRO A 669 -26.93 14.04 2.18
N GLY A 670 -28.02 14.29 1.46
CA GLY A 670 -28.54 15.64 1.26
C GLY A 670 -27.50 16.59 0.67
N ASN A 671 -27.24 17.72 1.35
CA ASN A 671 -26.25 18.71 0.92
C ASN A 671 -24.80 18.21 0.97
N ASN A 672 -24.55 17.11 1.67
CA ASN A 672 -23.21 16.51 1.75
C ASN A 672 -22.93 15.55 0.58
N ALA A 673 -23.86 15.42 -0.38
CA ALA A 673 -23.68 14.57 -1.55
C ALA A 673 -22.52 15.05 -2.42
N ILE A 674 -21.60 14.14 -2.74
CA ILE A 674 -20.60 14.36 -3.79
C ILE A 674 -21.29 14.04 -5.11
N THR A 675 -21.29 15.00 -6.03
CA THR A 675 -21.95 14.85 -7.33
C THR A 675 -20.95 14.61 -8.45
N VAL A 676 -21.30 13.71 -9.36
CA VAL A 676 -20.56 13.48 -10.60
C VAL A 676 -21.52 13.79 -11.75
N SER A 677 -21.26 14.87 -12.48
CA SER A 677 -22.06 15.29 -13.64
C SER A 677 -21.16 15.30 -14.88
N GLY A 678 -21.42 14.37 -15.81
CA GLY A 678 -20.48 14.06 -16.88
C GLY A 678 -19.13 13.65 -16.30
N THR A 679 -18.08 14.43 -16.59
CA THR A 679 -16.72 14.21 -16.07
C THR A 679 -16.32 15.18 -14.95
N THR A 680 -17.29 15.93 -14.41
CA THR A 680 -17.04 16.87 -13.31
C THR A 680 -17.43 16.25 -11.97
N VAL A 681 -16.45 16.12 -11.07
CA VAL A 681 -16.65 15.72 -9.68
C VAL A 681 -16.74 16.99 -8.84
N ASN A 682 -17.87 17.19 -8.15
CA ASN A 682 -18.05 18.30 -7.23
C ASN A 682 -18.24 17.77 -5.81
N VAL A 683 -17.25 18.05 -4.97
CA VAL A 683 -17.24 17.71 -3.55
C VAL A 683 -17.76 18.92 -2.75
N PRO A 684 -18.78 18.78 -1.88
CA PRO A 684 -19.21 19.88 -1.01
C PRO A 684 -18.13 20.21 0.03
N ASP A 685 -18.20 21.42 0.59
CA ASP A 685 -17.40 21.79 1.76
C ASP A 685 -17.75 20.96 2.99
#